data_AF-A0A418KPP0-F1
#
_entry.id   AF-A0A418KPP0-F1
#
_cell.length_a   1.000
_cell.length_b   1.000
_cell.length_c   1.000
_cell.angle_alpha   90.00
_cell.angle_beta   90.00
_cell.angle_gamma   90.00
#
_symmetry.space_group_name_H-M   'P 1'
#
loop_
_entity.id
_entity.type
_entity.pdbx_description
1 polymer ?
#
loop_
_entity_poly.entity_id
_entity_poly.type
_entity_poly.pdbx_seq_one_letter_code
_entity_poly.pdbx_strand_id
1 'polypeptide(L)'
;MPRARLLDRLNRPAALTAIVGLPGIGKTALVAEWAGRRAAAGATVTWLDVADVRAALAAAAGVPGGVPAAAGDVPGDDLLGGLVAAGRGPRADGVAPAAETVLVVDRADDLGEPDAVAAALARAPHVRLVVCGRRPLPLVAAAHRAGLGVVRLTGPELLATPEEFAAAWGERGLAAVHDHTRGWLLPARLMIDAPTAEDGRRAAADYVRAVALAGLDDTVRTAALRLALAAPITPVHLRVAGADDDLVGELRAAGLLASPDDGGSWSMPPVLRDALRAELAAVAPDQPAIWHRRYARALLDAGAPGPAVRHARAAADWSLLAQAWNAAGLALLTENSGDLTAAFAGLPASALRDAPDLRLPAAVAHILRSHPPGVRTLQALVSAFRAGGAQLLRAEEATPGRPSDRQLQLLSMAIVADRMEGRYERAAAGAARLDRELTGRDGDVWPMHRAWALHQSAQALLLTGSGPRAVAAATQAYAAAHDGAAHLVTAHIAADLALLHAAAGATVDARYWLDVHERQAAPAGWLEYLVRLPAHLAAAFVAADRLDGDTARAQLERAEDDTGQAELWPFIVAAQTQYALSFGDPLLALDAAERYAARNPAPPGGLAERIVDRCRAELLLALGELNRAGTLLREAGPDAWWARVPLARFHLIAGDPAHAAHAAAAAAWEPDTTLRDRIDLLLIEAAAAEALGAAGTADRSFGRAAALAARTGALRPYTLLPTEIRDVLAKRSGIVLDPAVLAARPAYPARAELVTLSEREQAVLRALTRYEDAEAISYALVMAPSLVEEQLRSLYARLGATGRDSALLRARRLGLLTG
;
A
#
# COMPACT_ATOMS: atom_id res chain seq x y z
N MET A 1 38.24 -21.09 -14.51
CA MET A 1 37.25 -21.26 -13.43
C MET A 1 36.45 -22.52 -13.71
N PRO A 2 36.56 -23.56 -12.87
CA PRO A 2 35.83 -24.81 -13.07
C PRO A 2 34.34 -24.64 -12.77
N ARG A 3 33.48 -24.81 -13.79
CA ARG A 3 32.00 -24.80 -13.65
C ARG A 3 31.49 -26.22 -13.45
N ALA A 4 31.64 -26.76 -12.24
CA ALA A 4 31.36 -28.16 -11.91
C ALA A 4 29.98 -28.64 -12.42
N ARG A 5 28.93 -27.83 -12.20
CA ARG A 5 27.56 -28.08 -12.69
C ARG A 5 27.49 -28.35 -14.20
N LEU A 6 28.23 -27.57 -14.99
CA LEU A 6 28.25 -27.72 -16.45
C LEU A 6 29.13 -28.88 -16.90
N LEU A 7 30.25 -29.12 -16.20
CA LEU A 7 31.10 -30.28 -16.45
C LEU A 7 30.35 -31.60 -16.18
N ASP A 8 29.53 -31.66 -15.13
CA ASP A 8 28.69 -32.82 -14.83
C ASP A 8 27.64 -33.07 -15.90
N ARG A 9 27.04 -32.00 -16.45
CA ARG A 9 26.14 -32.08 -17.60
C ARG A 9 26.85 -32.61 -18.85
N LEU A 10 28.07 -32.13 -19.12
CA LEU A 10 28.90 -32.64 -20.21
C LEU A 10 29.37 -34.09 -19.95
N ASN A 11 29.41 -34.56 -18.71
CA ASN A 11 29.77 -35.95 -18.41
C ASN A 11 28.66 -36.96 -18.71
N ARG A 12 27.41 -36.51 -18.92
CA ARG A 12 26.30 -37.40 -19.29
C ARG A 12 26.56 -38.07 -20.65
N PRO A 13 26.30 -39.38 -20.80
CA PRO A 13 26.51 -40.09 -22.05
C PRO A 13 25.50 -39.62 -23.11
N ALA A 14 26.00 -39.14 -24.25
CA ALA A 14 25.19 -38.73 -25.39
C ALA A 14 26.04 -38.78 -26.67
N ALA A 15 25.43 -39.15 -27.78
CA ALA A 15 26.09 -39.16 -29.09
C ALA A 15 26.38 -37.74 -29.58
N LEU A 16 25.46 -36.80 -29.31
CA LEU A 16 25.62 -35.38 -29.63
C LEU A 16 25.53 -34.54 -28.35
N THR A 17 26.49 -33.63 -28.16
CA THR A 17 26.40 -32.55 -27.18
C THR A 17 26.42 -31.22 -27.91
N ALA A 18 25.31 -30.47 -27.84
CA ALA A 18 25.19 -29.16 -28.46
C ALA A 18 25.24 -28.05 -27.40
N ILE A 19 26.17 -27.12 -27.56
CA ILE A 19 26.37 -25.99 -26.65
C ILE A 19 26.11 -24.70 -27.43
N VAL A 20 24.99 -24.04 -27.13
CA VAL A 20 24.50 -22.88 -27.86
C VAL A 20 24.41 -21.68 -26.93
N GLY A 21 24.92 -20.53 -27.37
CA GLY A 21 24.78 -19.26 -26.64
C GLY A 21 25.62 -18.15 -27.25
N LEU A 22 25.49 -16.92 -26.74
CA LEU A 22 26.19 -15.75 -27.29
C LEU A 22 27.73 -15.88 -27.26
N PRO A 23 28.45 -15.13 -28.11
CA PRO A 23 29.90 -14.95 -27.99
C PRO A 23 30.31 -14.51 -26.59
N GLY A 24 31.48 -14.95 -26.11
CA GLY A 24 31.99 -14.51 -24.81
C GLY A 24 31.34 -15.12 -23.56
N ILE A 25 30.34 -16.01 -23.69
CA ILE A 25 29.74 -16.74 -22.55
C ILE A 25 30.60 -17.91 -22.04
N GLY A 26 31.74 -18.16 -22.69
CA GLY A 26 32.72 -19.18 -22.29
C GLY A 26 32.43 -20.60 -22.78
N LYS A 27 31.81 -20.77 -23.96
CA LYS A 27 31.58 -22.11 -24.57
C LYS A 27 32.89 -22.85 -24.84
N THR A 28 33.79 -22.25 -25.61
CA THR A 28 35.08 -22.85 -26.00
C THR A 28 35.93 -23.15 -24.77
N ALA A 29 35.96 -22.25 -23.78
CA ALA A 29 36.68 -22.47 -22.52
C ALA A 29 36.10 -23.65 -21.70
N LEU A 30 34.77 -23.78 -21.63
CA LEU A 30 34.11 -24.92 -20.98
C LEU A 30 34.46 -26.24 -21.67
N VAL A 31 34.38 -26.28 -23.00
CA VAL A 31 34.68 -27.49 -23.77
C VAL A 31 36.15 -27.85 -23.70
N ALA A 32 37.06 -26.87 -23.77
CA ALA A 32 38.49 -27.09 -23.62
C ALA A 32 38.83 -27.68 -22.25
N GLU A 33 38.23 -27.16 -21.17
CA GLU A 33 38.42 -27.72 -19.83
C GLU A 33 37.90 -29.15 -19.72
N TRP A 34 36.68 -29.40 -20.22
CA TRP A 34 36.07 -30.73 -20.20
C TRP A 34 36.86 -31.74 -21.05
N ALA A 35 37.24 -31.34 -22.27
CA ALA A 35 38.04 -32.13 -23.21
C ALA A 35 39.41 -32.49 -22.62
N GLY A 36 40.09 -31.55 -21.97
CA GLY A 36 41.35 -31.79 -21.29
C GLY A 36 41.23 -32.85 -20.19
N ARG A 37 40.15 -32.80 -19.39
CA ARG A 37 39.87 -33.82 -18.37
C ARG A 37 39.58 -35.20 -18.97
N ARG A 38 38.92 -35.26 -20.13
CA ARG A 38 38.64 -36.51 -20.86
C ARG A 38 39.89 -37.11 -21.47
N ALA A 39 40.75 -36.30 -22.08
CA ALA A 39 42.04 -36.73 -22.60
C ALA A 39 42.94 -37.28 -21.48
N ALA A 40 42.99 -36.61 -20.33
CA ALA A 40 43.71 -37.10 -19.14
C ALA A 40 43.15 -38.43 -18.60
N ALA A 41 41.86 -38.72 -18.84
CA ALA A 41 41.21 -39.98 -18.51
C ALA A 41 41.31 -41.05 -19.62
N GLY A 42 42.06 -40.79 -20.70
CA GLY A 42 42.35 -41.77 -21.76
C GLY A 42 41.48 -41.71 -23.01
N ALA A 43 40.61 -40.69 -23.17
CA ALA A 43 39.82 -40.50 -24.39
C ALA A 43 40.64 -39.84 -25.52
N THR A 44 40.37 -40.19 -26.78
CA THR A 44 40.95 -39.51 -27.94
C THR A 44 40.10 -38.30 -28.29
N VAL A 45 40.63 -37.09 -28.11
CA VAL A 45 39.91 -35.84 -28.43
C VAL A 45 40.51 -35.18 -29.69
N THR A 46 39.67 -34.80 -30.63
CA THR A 46 40.08 -34.09 -31.86
C THR A 46 39.20 -32.87 -32.09
N TRP A 47 39.82 -31.71 -32.28
CA TRP A 47 39.15 -30.49 -32.71
C TRP A 47 39.13 -30.43 -34.23
N LEU A 48 37.96 -30.19 -34.80
CA LEU A 48 37.73 -30.22 -36.24
C LEU A 48 37.16 -28.89 -36.71
N ASP A 49 37.58 -28.48 -37.90
CA ASP A 49 36.83 -27.50 -38.68
C ASP A 49 35.54 -28.13 -39.22
N VAL A 50 34.54 -27.27 -39.40
CA VAL A 50 33.20 -27.65 -39.85
C VAL A 50 33.22 -28.47 -41.16
N ALA A 51 34.15 -28.16 -42.06
CA ALA A 51 34.31 -28.84 -43.34
C ALA A 51 34.74 -30.32 -43.21
N ASP A 52 35.47 -30.68 -42.14
CA ASP A 52 36.09 -32.00 -41.99
C ASP A 52 35.23 -32.99 -41.20
N VAL A 53 34.14 -32.51 -40.58
CA VAL A 53 33.28 -33.30 -39.68
C VAL A 53 32.77 -34.57 -40.35
N ARG A 54 32.31 -34.48 -41.60
CA ARG A 54 31.77 -35.64 -42.33
C ARG A 54 32.84 -36.67 -42.67
N ALA A 55 34.03 -36.22 -43.08
CA ALA A 55 35.14 -37.10 -43.40
C ALA A 55 35.61 -37.84 -42.13
N ALA A 56 35.74 -37.12 -41.01
CA ALA A 56 36.10 -37.71 -39.72
C ALA A 56 35.06 -38.74 -39.23
N LEU A 57 33.77 -38.44 -39.35
CA LEU A 57 32.70 -39.39 -38.99
C LEU A 57 32.65 -40.61 -39.93
N ALA A 58 32.89 -40.42 -41.23
CA ALA A 58 32.95 -41.53 -42.18
C ALA A 58 34.14 -42.46 -41.92
N ALA A 59 35.31 -41.89 -41.59
CA ALA A 59 36.49 -42.64 -41.19
C ALA A 59 36.25 -43.43 -39.90
N ALA A 60 35.63 -42.81 -38.90
CA ALA A 60 35.28 -43.49 -37.64
C ALA A 60 34.21 -44.58 -37.82
N ALA A 61 33.30 -44.43 -38.78
CA ALA A 61 32.30 -45.45 -39.14
C ALA A 61 32.87 -46.60 -40.02
N GLY A 62 34.18 -46.60 -40.33
CA GLY A 62 34.81 -47.64 -41.14
C GLY A 62 34.46 -47.60 -42.63
N VAL A 63 34.01 -46.46 -43.16
CA VAL A 63 33.73 -46.27 -44.58
C VAL A 63 35.01 -45.86 -45.32
N PRO A 64 35.44 -46.55 -46.39
CA PRO A 64 36.67 -46.19 -47.12
C PRO A 64 36.52 -44.83 -47.82
N GLY A 65 37.26 -43.81 -47.34
CA GLY A 65 37.34 -42.47 -47.92
C GLY A 65 38.39 -41.64 -47.19
N GLY A 66 39.30 -41.00 -47.92
CA GLY A 66 40.57 -40.45 -47.43
C GLY A 66 40.49 -39.57 -46.18
N VAL A 67 41.37 -39.85 -45.22
CA VAL A 67 41.62 -39.03 -44.02
C VAL A 67 42.24 -37.69 -44.44
N PRO A 68 41.68 -36.53 -44.06
CA PRO A 68 42.37 -35.26 -44.25
C PRO A 68 43.56 -35.15 -43.30
N ALA A 69 44.69 -34.67 -43.81
CA ALA A 69 45.86 -34.31 -43.01
C ALA A 69 45.54 -33.11 -42.12
N ALA A 70 45.90 -33.18 -40.84
CA ALA A 70 45.77 -32.09 -39.89
C ALA A 70 46.52 -30.82 -40.35
N ALA A 71 45.82 -29.71 -40.46
CA ALA A 71 46.31 -28.33 -40.53
C ALA A 71 45.23 -27.44 -39.88
N GLY A 72 45.48 -26.43 -39.04
CA GLY A 72 46.71 -25.83 -38.55
C GLY A 72 46.44 -25.02 -37.26
N ASP A 73 47.43 -24.21 -36.88
CA ASP A 73 47.48 -23.38 -35.68
C ASP A 73 46.22 -22.53 -35.41
N VAL A 74 45.94 -22.38 -34.10
CA VAL A 74 44.97 -21.43 -33.56
C VAL A 74 45.42 -19.99 -33.90
N PRO A 75 44.59 -19.14 -34.54
CA PRO A 75 44.80 -17.69 -34.51
C PRO A 75 44.37 -17.20 -33.13
N GLY A 76 45.33 -16.98 -32.24
CA GLY A 76 45.11 -16.25 -31.00
C GLY A 76 45.40 -14.77 -31.20
N ASP A 77 44.38 -13.93 -31.02
CA ASP A 77 44.63 -12.63 -30.39
C ASP A 77 45.05 -12.91 -28.94
N ASP A 78 46.16 -12.26 -28.57
CA ASP A 78 46.94 -12.45 -27.35
C ASP A 78 46.11 -12.60 -26.06
N LEU A 79 46.31 -13.73 -25.34
CA LEU A 79 46.22 -13.92 -23.88
C LEU A 79 46.13 -15.41 -23.45
N LEU A 80 46.09 -16.38 -24.38
CA LEU A 80 45.93 -17.82 -24.10
C LEU A 80 47.16 -18.70 -24.44
N GLY A 81 48.33 -18.11 -24.70
CA GLY A 81 49.56 -18.83 -25.08
C GLY A 81 50.20 -19.72 -24.00
N GLY A 82 49.63 -19.82 -22.80
CA GLY A 82 50.28 -20.44 -21.64
C GLY A 82 49.89 -21.88 -21.28
N LEU A 83 48.93 -22.53 -21.96
CA LEU A 83 48.31 -23.76 -21.41
C LEU A 83 48.07 -24.91 -22.41
N VAL A 84 48.77 -24.93 -23.55
CA VAL A 84 48.64 -26.03 -24.56
C VAL A 84 49.94 -26.85 -24.75
N ALA A 85 51.03 -26.54 -24.02
CA ALA A 85 52.29 -27.28 -24.14
C ALA A 85 52.44 -28.40 -23.09
N ALA A 86 51.57 -29.41 -23.10
CA ALA A 86 51.85 -30.68 -22.40
C ALA A 86 50.94 -31.80 -22.94
N GLY A 87 51.42 -32.56 -23.93
CA GLY A 87 50.67 -33.70 -24.46
C GLY A 87 51.18 -34.24 -25.80
N ARG A 88 52.51 -34.32 -26.01
CA ARG A 88 53.09 -35.07 -27.12
C ARG A 88 53.61 -36.41 -26.59
N GLY A 89 52.78 -37.43 -26.61
CA GLY A 89 53.18 -38.83 -26.44
C GLY A 89 53.41 -39.52 -27.79
N PRO A 90 54.30 -40.52 -27.88
CA PRO A 90 54.65 -41.18 -29.14
C PRO A 90 53.51 -42.07 -29.65
N ARG A 91 53.37 -42.13 -30.98
CA ARG A 91 52.51 -43.08 -31.69
C ARG A 91 52.93 -44.52 -31.35
N ALA A 92 51.98 -45.34 -30.94
CA ALA A 92 52.14 -46.79 -30.86
C ALA A 92 50.99 -47.45 -31.63
N ASP A 93 51.36 -48.25 -32.63
CA ASP A 93 50.50 -49.22 -33.30
C ASP A 93 50.07 -50.31 -32.29
N GLY A 94 48.77 -50.54 -32.16
CA GLY A 94 48.24 -51.61 -31.31
C GLY A 94 46.79 -51.37 -30.88
N VAL A 95 45.87 -52.14 -31.46
CA VAL A 95 44.43 -52.09 -31.18
C VAL A 95 44.15 -52.50 -29.72
N ALA A 96 43.75 -51.52 -28.90
CA ALA A 96 43.03 -51.73 -27.64
C ALA A 96 41.54 -51.41 -27.85
N PRO A 97 40.59 -52.08 -27.16
CA PRO A 97 39.17 -51.84 -27.39
C PRO A 97 38.75 -50.47 -26.83
N ALA A 98 38.26 -49.64 -27.77
CA ALA A 98 37.38 -48.48 -27.61
C ALA A 98 37.70 -47.47 -26.48
N ALA A 99 38.82 -46.75 -26.61
CA ALA A 99 38.92 -45.42 -26.03
C ALA A 99 37.82 -44.52 -26.64
N GLU A 100 37.01 -43.88 -25.79
CA GLU A 100 35.99 -42.90 -26.21
C GLU A 100 36.61 -41.91 -27.21
N THR A 101 36.05 -41.80 -28.43
CA THR A 101 36.53 -40.83 -29.42
C THR A 101 35.62 -39.61 -29.39
N VAL A 102 36.18 -38.45 -29.05
CA VAL A 102 35.44 -37.19 -28.94
C VAL A 102 35.86 -36.25 -30.06
N LEU A 103 34.89 -35.86 -30.89
CA LEU A 103 35.08 -34.86 -31.93
C LEU A 103 34.47 -33.55 -31.45
N VAL A 104 35.26 -32.47 -31.45
CA VAL A 104 34.82 -31.13 -31.05
C VAL A 104 34.81 -30.22 -32.24
N VAL A 105 33.70 -29.53 -32.47
CA VAL A 105 33.53 -28.56 -33.55
C VAL A 105 33.14 -27.22 -32.96
N ASP A 106 34.00 -26.21 -33.09
CA ASP A 106 33.66 -24.84 -32.77
C ASP A 106 33.05 -24.14 -34.00
N ARG A 107 32.18 -23.14 -33.77
CA ARG A 107 31.43 -22.45 -34.83
C ARG A 107 30.63 -23.39 -35.74
N ALA A 108 29.95 -24.37 -35.15
CA ALA A 108 29.07 -25.30 -35.87
C ALA A 108 27.84 -24.63 -36.52
N ASP A 109 27.68 -23.31 -36.38
CA ASP A 109 26.65 -22.51 -37.06
C ASP A 109 26.71 -22.67 -38.59
N ASP A 110 27.90 -22.91 -39.15
CA ASP A 110 28.13 -23.03 -40.60
C ASP A 110 28.07 -24.49 -41.10
N LEU A 111 27.63 -25.43 -40.26
CA LEU A 111 27.59 -26.86 -40.59
C LEU A 111 26.51 -27.17 -41.62
N GLY A 112 26.94 -27.48 -42.84
CA GLY A 112 26.06 -27.95 -43.92
C GLY A 112 25.57 -29.40 -43.73
N GLU A 113 24.43 -29.72 -44.35
CA GLU A 113 23.84 -31.06 -44.41
C GLU A 113 23.67 -31.76 -43.03
N PRO A 114 22.90 -31.17 -42.09
CA PRO A 114 22.77 -31.69 -40.72
C PRO A 114 22.23 -33.13 -40.64
N ASP A 115 21.33 -33.52 -41.53
CA ASP A 115 20.80 -34.89 -41.59
C ASP A 115 21.85 -35.90 -42.04
N ALA A 116 22.75 -35.54 -42.96
CA ALA A 116 23.85 -36.40 -43.37
C ALA A 116 24.87 -36.59 -42.23
N VAL A 117 25.15 -35.53 -41.47
CA VAL A 117 26.02 -35.58 -40.28
C VAL A 117 25.39 -36.46 -39.19
N ALA A 118 24.10 -36.30 -38.90
CA ALA A 118 23.38 -37.13 -37.93
C ALA A 118 23.37 -38.61 -38.34
N ALA A 119 23.12 -38.91 -39.63
CA ALA A 119 23.16 -40.27 -40.15
C ALA A 119 24.57 -40.90 -40.14
N ALA A 120 25.62 -40.09 -40.29
CA ALA A 120 27.01 -40.54 -40.14
C ALA A 120 27.34 -40.83 -38.67
N LEU A 121 26.93 -39.95 -37.75
CA LEU A 121 27.11 -40.12 -36.31
C LEU A 121 26.39 -41.38 -35.80
N ALA A 122 25.20 -41.69 -36.31
CA ALA A 122 24.48 -42.92 -35.97
C ALA A 122 25.20 -44.21 -36.38
N ARG A 123 26.08 -44.14 -37.38
CA ARG A 123 26.93 -45.28 -37.83
C ARG A 123 28.24 -45.38 -37.06
N ALA A 124 28.55 -44.42 -36.18
CA ALA A 124 29.77 -44.37 -35.37
C ALA A 124 29.44 -44.30 -33.86
N PRO A 125 28.89 -45.38 -33.26
CA PRO A 125 28.35 -45.35 -31.89
C PRO A 125 29.40 -45.14 -30.79
N HIS A 126 30.69 -45.29 -31.10
CA HIS A 126 31.82 -45.03 -30.20
C HIS A 126 32.34 -43.59 -30.28
N VAL A 127 31.76 -42.77 -31.16
CA VAL A 127 32.10 -41.36 -31.34
C VAL A 127 31.10 -40.47 -30.64
N ARG A 128 31.61 -39.51 -29.89
CA ARG A 128 30.84 -38.41 -29.30
C ARG A 128 31.15 -37.12 -30.02
N LEU A 129 30.14 -36.48 -30.59
CA LEU A 129 30.27 -35.19 -31.25
C LEU A 129 29.84 -34.06 -30.30
N VAL A 130 30.74 -33.12 -30.05
CA VAL A 130 30.49 -31.90 -29.26
C VAL A 130 30.54 -30.70 -30.20
N VAL A 131 29.43 -29.98 -30.31
CA VAL A 131 29.30 -28.82 -31.20
C VAL A 131 29.02 -27.55 -30.41
N CYS A 132 29.76 -26.49 -30.72
CA CYS A 132 29.55 -25.15 -30.18
C CYS A 132 28.94 -24.25 -31.27
N GLY A 133 27.80 -23.64 -30.96
CA GLY A 133 27.10 -22.71 -31.85
C GLY A 133 26.74 -21.41 -31.16
N ARG A 134 26.45 -20.38 -31.96
CA ARG A 134 25.87 -19.11 -31.52
C ARG A 134 24.35 -19.13 -31.60
N ARG A 135 23.78 -19.95 -32.50
CA ARG A 135 22.35 -20.09 -32.76
C ARG A 135 21.89 -21.54 -32.56
N PRO A 136 20.57 -21.79 -32.42
CA PRO A 136 20.02 -23.15 -32.43
C PRO A 136 20.52 -23.93 -33.65
N LEU A 137 21.15 -25.08 -33.42
CA LEU A 137 21.79 -25.85 -34.48
C LEU A 137 20.79 -26.84 -35.11
N PRO A 138 20.53 -26.79 -36.43
CA PRO A 138 19.65 -27.76 -37.11
C PRO A 138 20.06 -29.22 -36.89
N LEU A 139 21.36 -29.46 -36.64
CA LEU A 139 21.91 -30.76 -36.29
C LEU A 139 21.22 -31.41 -35.07
N VAL A 140 20.74 -30.62 -34.10
CA VAL A 140 20.04 -31.16 -32.92
C VAL A 140 18.73 -31.84 -33.33
N ALA A 141 17.94 -31.19 -34.19
CA ALA A 141 16.69 -31.76 -34.69
C ALA A 141 16.95 -32.99 -35.58
N ALA A 142 17.98 -32.94 -36.42
CA ALA A 142 18.42 -34.06 -37.24
C ALA A 142 18.87 -35.27 -36.39
N ALA A 143 19.61 -35.03 -35.31
CA ALA A 143 20.06 -36.07 -34.38
C ALA A 143 18.87 -36.74 -33.66
N HIS A 144 17.88 -35.97 -33.23
CA HIS A 144 16.64 -36.55 -32.67
C HIS A 144 15.88 -37.40 -33.69
N ARG A 145 15.75 -36.94 -34.95
CA ARG A 145 15.14 -37.75 -36.02
C ARG A 145 15.91 -39.05 -36.30
N ALA A 146 17.23 -39.03 -36.15
CA ALA A 146 18.10 -40.20 -36.28
C ALA A 146 18.12 -41.10 -35.03
N GLY A 147 17.34 -40.80 -33.99
CA GLY A 147 17.25 -41.61 -32.76
C GLY A 147 18.46 -41.47 -31.83
N LEU A 148 19.27 -40.42 -31.97
CA LEU A 148 20.48 -40.21 -31.17
C LEU A 148 20.18 -39.57 -29.82
N GLY A 149 20.92 -39.97 -28.79
CA GLY A 149 20.93 -39.27 -27.50
C GLY A 149 21.60 -37.91 -27.64
N VAL A 150 20.90 -36.84 -27.23
CA VAL A 150 21.38 -35.45 -27.33
C VAL A 150 21.40 -34.80 -25.94
N VAL A 151 22.54 -34.20 -25.59
CA VAL A 151 22.65 -33.25 -24.48
C VAL A 151 22.73 -31.85 -25.04
N ARG A 152 21.81 -30.97 -24.61
CA ARG A 152 21.81 -29.55 -25.00
C ARG A 152 22.16 -28.69 -23.79
N LEU A 153 23.06 -27.71 -23.99
CA LEU A 153 23.32 -26.60 -23.08
C LEU A 153 23.00 -25.31 -23.82
N THR A 154 22.14 -24.49 -23.23
CA THR A 154 21.64 -23.24 -23.82
C THR A 154 22.21 -22.02 -23.10
N GLY A 155 22.07 -20.83 -23.71
CA GLY A 155 22.63 -19.57 -23.19
C GLY A 155 22.37 -19.35 -21.70
N PRO A 156 21.11 -19.44 -21.21
CA PRO A 156 20.80 -19.27 -19.79
C PRO A 156 21.56 -20.22 -18.85
N GLU A 157 21.78 -21.47 -19.27
CA GLU A 157 22.49 -22.46 -18.46
C GLU A 157 24.00 -22.15 -18.37
N LEU A 158 24.55 -21.46 -19.37
CA LEU A 158 25.98 -21.15 -19.50
C LEU A 158 26.40 -19.89 -18.73
N LEU A 159 25.45 -19.04 -18.32
CA LEU A 159 25.72 -17.88 -17.47
C LEU A 159 26.30 -18.33 -16.13
N ALA A 160 27.30 -17.60 -15.64
CA ALA A 160 27.91 -17.90 -14.36
C ALA A 160 26.96 -17.54 -13.21
N THR A 161 26.78 -18.46 -12.26
CA THR A 161 26.03 -18.16 -11.03
C THR A 161 26.80 -17.15 -10.18
N PRO A 162 26.16 -16.45 -9.21
CA PRO A 162 26.87 -15.57 -8.29
C PRO A 162 28.04 -16.27 -7.57
N GLU A 163 27.89 -17.54 -7.20
CA GLU A 163 28.93 -18.33 -6.54
C GLU A 163 30.08 -18.66 -7.49
N GLU A 164 29.78 -19.10 -8.72
CA GLU A 164 30.79 -19.31 -9.75
C GLU A 164 31.55 -18.00 -10.02
N PHE A 165 30.82 -16.89 -10.16
CA PHE A 165 31.38 -15.57 -10.41
C PHE A 165 32.30 -15.10 -9.26
N ALA A 166 31.87 -15.27 -8.01
CA ALA A 166 32.68 -14.96 -6.83
C ALA A 166 33.91 -15.86 -6.73
N ALA A 167 33.82 -17.14 -7.10
CA ALA A 167 34.95 -18.05 -7.12
C ALA A 167 36.01 -17.69 -8.18
N ALA A 168 35.64 -17.03 -9.28
CA ALA A 168 36.59 -16.58 -10.31
C ALA A 168 37.32 -15.28 -9.96
N TRP A 169 36.63 -14.32 -9.34
CA TRP A 169 37.13 -12.95 -9.20
C TRP A 169 37.13 -12.40 -7.75
N GLY A 170 36.64 -13.18 -6.78
CA GLY A 170 36.53 -12.79 -5.37
C GLY A 170 35.13 -12.28 -4.97
N GLU A 171 34.91 -11.96 -3.69
CA GLU A 171 33.58 -11.58 -3.17
C GLU A 171 33.31 -10.06 -3.15
N ARG A 172 34.34 -9.21 -3.02
CA ARG A 172 34.16 -7.76 -2.79
C ARG A 172 34.03 -6.98 -4.10
N GLY A 173 32.92 -6.24 -4.25
CA GLY A 173 32.73 -5.25 -5.33
C GLY A 173 32.19 -5.80 -6.67
N LEU A 174 31.95 -7.11 -6.75
CA LEU A 174 31.63 -7.80 -8.00
C LEU A 174 30.13 -8.07 -8.21
N ALA A 175 29.30 -7.88 -7.19
CA ALA A 175 27.84 -8.00 -7.29
C ALA A 175 27.26 -7.06 -8.37
N ALA A 176 27.70 -5.81 -8.44
CA ALA A 176 27.24 -4.86 -9.45
C ALA A 176 27.63 -5.28 -10.88
N VAL A 177 28.78 -5.93 -11.07
CA VAL A 177 29.21 -6.45 -12.37
C VAL A 177 28.36 -7.67 -12.74
N HIS A 178 28.13 -8.58 -11.79
CA HIS A 178 27.25 -9.73 -11.99
C HIS A 178 25.83 -9.28 -12.31
N ASP A 179 25.25 -8.34 -11.56
CA ASP A 179 23.90 -7.82 -11.80
C ASP A 179 23.75 -7.19 -13.19
N HIS A 180 24.77 -6.45 -13.63
CA HIS A 180 24.77 -5.78 -14.92
C HIS A 180 24.95 -6.75 -16.10
N THR A 181 25.75 -7.80 -15.93
CA THR A 181 26.08 -8.76 -16.99
C THR A 181 25.27 -10.06 -16.92
N ARG A 182 24.59 -10.30 -15.80
CA ARG A 182 23.93 -11.55 -15.41
C ARG A 182 24.82 -12.79 -15.54
N GLY A 183 26.12 -12.64 -15.22
CA GLY A 183 27.09 -13.73 -15.31
C GLY A 183 27.66 -13.99 -16.71
N TRP A 184 27.48 -13.05 -17.65
CA TRP A 184 28.12 -13.11 -18.96
C TRP A 184 29.62 -12.80 -18.85
N LEU A 185 30.42 -13.87 -18.92
CA LEU A 185 31.84 -13.88 -18.52
C LEU A 185 32.72 -12.82 -19.21
N LEU A 186 32.65 -12.68 -20.54
CA LEU A 186 33.55 -11.74 -21.23
C LEU A 186 33.16 -10.26 -21.02
N PRO A 187 31.88 -9.84 -21.16
CA PRO A 187 31.47 -8.51 -20.72
C PRO A 187 31.80 -8.21 -19.26
N ALA A 188 31.65 -9.20 -18.37
CA ALA A 188 32.04 -9.06 -16.97
C ALA A 188 33.54 -8.83 -16.81
N ARG A 189 34.38 -9.59 -17.52
CA ARG A 189 35.82 -9.38 -17.52
C ARG A 189 36.21 -7.98 -18.01
N LEU A 190 35.59 -7.51 -19.10
CA LEU A 190 35.81 -6.15 -19.60
C LEU A 190 35.43 -5.08 -18.58
N MET A 191 34.38 -5.31 -17.78
CA MET A 191 34.01 -4.42 -16.69
C MET A 191 35.00 -4.45 -15.52
N ILE A 192 35.58 -5.61 -15.21
CA ILE A 192 36.51 -5.82 -14.11
C ILE A 192 37.90 -5.26 -14.44
N ASP A 193 38.36 -5.48 -15.67
CA ASP A 193 39.69 -5.10 -16.13
C ASP A 193 39.77 -3.58 -16.46
N ALA A 194 38.65 -2.87 -16.48
CA ALA A 194 38.59 -1.45 -16.81
C ALA A 194 39.00 -0.53 -15.64
N PRO A 195 39.57 0.66 -15.92
CA PRO A 195 40.03 1.59 -14.88
C PRO A 195 38.89 2.14 -14.02
N THR A 196 37.70 2.29 -14.62
CA THR A 196 36.50 2.79 -13.94
C THR A 196 35.28 1.94 -14.30
N ALA A 197 34.25 1.97 -13.44
CA ALA A 197 33.00 1.27 -13.71
C ALA A 197 32.26 1.80 -14.95
N GLU A 198 32.44 3.08 -15.31
CA GLU A 198 31.82 3.65 -16.51
C GLU A 198 32.53 3.16 -17.79
N ASP A 199 33.86 3.19 -17.79
CA ASP A 199 34.66 2.66 -18.91
C ASP A 199 34.40 1.17 -19.10
N GLY A 200 34.29 0.43 -18.00
CA GLY A 200 33.95 -0.98 -18.01
C GLY A 200 32.58 -1.26 -18.64
N ARG A 201 31.53 -0.53 -18.24
CA ARG A 201 30.19 -0.66 -18.85
C ARG A 201 30.22 -0.32 -20.34
N ARG A 202 30.95 0.71 -20.73
CA ARG A 202 31.09 1.14 -22.13
C ARG A 202 31.79 0.07 -22.97
N ALA A 203 32.95 -0.41 -22.51
CA ALA A 203 33.71 -1.47 -23.18
C ALA A 203 32.89 -2.76 -23.33
N ALA A 204 32.16 -3.14 -22.28
CA ALA A 204 31.28 -4.29 -22.30
C ALA A 204 30.12 -4.12 -23.31
N ALA A 205 29.46 -2.96 -23.33
CA ALA A 205 28.39 -2.69 -24.29
C ALA A 205 28.90 -2.62 -25.74
N ASP A 206 30.08 -2.06 -25.97
CA ASP A 206 30.71 -1.98 -27.29
C ASP A 206 31.12 -3.37 -27.80
N TYR A 207 31.64 -4.24 -26.93
CA TYR A 207 31.88 -5.65 -27.27
C TYR A 207 30.58 -6.36 -27.67
N VAL A 208 29.52 -6.20 -26.87
CA VAL A 208 28.22 -6.81 -27.17
C VAL A 208 27.72 -6.34 -28.53
N ARG A 209 27.81 -5.04 -28.82
CA ARG A 209 27.40 -4.47 -30.11
C ARG A 209 28.22 -5.03 -31.27
N ALA A 210 29.54 -5.01 -31.17
CA ALA A 210 30.43 -5.40 -32.26
C ALA A 210 30.41 -6.91 -32.54
N VAL A 211 30.29 -7.75 -31.49
CA VAL A 211 30.55 -9.19 -31.59
C VAL A 211 29.28 -10.02 -31.40
N ALA A 212 28.44 -9.67 -30.43
CA ALA A 212 27.25 -10.47 -30.13
C ALA A 212 26.07 -10.13 -31.03
N LEU A 213 25.85 -8.84 -31.35
CA LEU A 213 24.73 -8.42 -32.21
C LEU A 213 24.97 -8.66 -33.70
N ALA A 214 26.22 -8.58 -34.16
CA ALA A 214 26.58 -8.77 -35.57
C ALA A 214 26.26 -10.18 -36.12
N GLY A 215 26.15 -11.19 -35.26
CA GLY A 215 25.87 -12.57 -35.65
C GLY A 215 24.40 -13.00 -35.52
N LEU A 216 23.49 -12.08 -35.19
CA LEU A 216 22.07 -12.36 -35.05
C LEU A 216 21.36 -12.31 -36.40
N ASP A 217 20.33 -13.12 -36.56
CA ASP A 217 19.37 -12.98 -37.67
C ASP A 217 18.68 -11.62 -37.61
N ASP A 218 18.39 -11.01 -38.75
CA ASP A 218 17.77 -9.68 -38.82
C ASP A 218 16.43 -9.61 -38.09
N THR A 219 15.64 -10.70 -38.12
CA THR A 219 14.36 -10.81 -37.42
C THR A 219 14.56 -10.81 -35.90
N VAL A 220 15.49 -11.64 -35.42
CA VAL A 220 15.86 -11.75 -34.00
C VAL A 220 16.45 -10.44 -33.49
N ARG A 221 17.35 -9.82 -34.27
CA ARG A 221 17.98 -8.53 -33.95
C ARG A 221 16.95 -7.42 -33.88
N THR A 222 16.05 -7.34 -34.86
CA THR A 222 14.97 -6.33 -34.88
C THR A 222 14.05 -6.47 -33.68
N ALA A 223 13.65 -7.69 -33.33
CA ALA A 223 12.83 -7.94 -32.14
C ALA A 223 13.60 -7.57 -30.85
N ALA A 224 14.88 -7.93 -30.74
CA ALA A 224 15.71 -7.59 -29.59
C ALA A 224 15.87 -6.06 -29.41
N LEU A 225 16.09 -5.31 -30.50
CA LEU A 225 16.19 -3.84 -30.47
C LEU A 225 14.90 -3.20 -29.94
N ARG A 226 13.73 -3.68 -30.39
CA ARG A 226 12.42 -3.19 -29.92
C ARG A 226 12.21 -3.51 -28.44
N LEU A 227 12.46 -4.75 -28.04
CA LEU A 227 12.26 -5.23 -26.67
C LEU A 227 13.24 -4.61 -25.66
N ALA A 228 14.44 -4.20 -26.10
CA ALA A 228 15.40 -3.50 -25.24
C ALA A 228 14.84 -2.18 -24.67
N LEU A 229 13.82 -1.59 -25.29
CA LEU A 229 13.16 -0.38 -24.79
C LEU A 229 12.32 -0.65 -23.53
N ALA A 230 11.95 -1.89 -23.23
CA ALA A 230 11.12 -2.25 -22.07
C ALA A 230 11.94 -2.91 -20.93
N ALA A 231 11.61 -2.55 -19.68
CA ALA A 231 12.19 -3.13 -18.48
C ALA A 231 11.24 -2.94 -17.27
N PRO A 232 10.59 -4.01 -16.76
CA PRO A 232 10.61 -5.39 -17.26
C PRO A 232 9.84 -5.55 -18.59
N ILE A 233 10.01 -6.69 -19.28
CA ILE A 233 9.34 -6.98 -20.55
C ILE A 233 8.10 -7.84 -20.27
N THR A 234 6.92 -7.29 -20.54
CA THR A 234 5.63 -7.99 -20.34
C THR A 234 5.13 -8.67 -21.63
N PRO A 235 4.13 -9.56 -21.57
CA PRO A 235 3.53 -10.16 -22.77
C PRO A 235 2.98 -9.14 -23.78
N VAL A 236 2.53 -7.95 -23.32
CA VAL A 236 2.10 -6.86 -24.19
C VAL A 236 3.27 -6.36 -25.05
N HIS A 237 4.48 -6.25 -24.47
CA HIS A 237 5.66 -5.81 -25.20
C HIS A 237 6.06 -6.80 -26.29
N LEU A 238 6.04 -8.11 -26.00
CA LEU A 238 6.33 -9.17 -26.97
C LEU A 238 5.38 -9.07 -28.18
N ARG A 239 4.07 -8.99 -27.91
CA ARG A 239 3.04 -8.85 -28.94
C ARG A 239 3.25 -7.61 -29.82
N VAL A 240 3.47 -6.45 -29.20
CA VAL A 240 3.68 -5.18 -29.93
C VAL A 240 4.99 -5.20 -30.71
N ALA A 241 6.04 -5.86 -30.21
CA ALA A 241 7.29 -6.03 -30.92
C ALA A 241 7.18 -6.96 -32.14
N GLY A 242 6.10 -7.75 -32.23
CA GLY A 242 5.88 -8.77 -33.24
C GLY A 242 6.64 -10.07 -32.95
N ALA A 243 6.91 -10.36 -31.67
CA ALA A 243 7.55 -11.61 -31.26
C ALA A 243 6.49 -12.67 -30.92
N ASP A 244 6.31 -13.62 -31.81
CA ASP A 244 5.52 -14.83 -31.58
C ASP A 244 6.28 -15.85 -30.71
N ASP A 245 5.62 -16.95 -30.36
CA ASP A 245 6.19 -17.96 -29.44
C ASP A 245 7.49 -18.57 -29.98
N ASP A 246 7.60 -18.74 -31.30
CA ASP A 246 8.80 -19.25 -31.96
C ASP A 246 9.96 -18.27 -31.82
N LEU A 247 9.74 -16.98 -32.13
CA LEU A 247 10.76 -15.95 -31.99
C LEU A 247 11.16 -15.71 -30.52
N VAL A 248 10.21 -15.81 -29.59
CA VAL A 248 10.51 -15.80 -28.14
C VAL A 248 11.38 -16.99 -27.77
N GLY A 249 11.08 -18.18 -28.30
CA GLY A 249 11.90 -19.39 -28.15
C GLY A 249 13.34 -19.19 -28.64
N GLU A 250 13.51 -18.55 -29.80
CA GLU A 250 14.82 -18.23 -30.37
C GLU A 250 15.59 -17.21 -29.51
N LEU A 251 14.95 -16.12 -29.09
CA LEU A 251 15.53 -15.11 -28.21
C LEU A 251 16.00 -15.72 -26.88
N ARG A 252 15.23 -16.68 -26.31
CA ARG A 252 15.62 -17.44 -25.12
C ARG A 252 16.80 -18.37 -25.38
N ALA A 253 16.75 -19.14 -26.46
CA ALA A 253 17.79 -20.10 -26.80
C ALA A 253 19.14 -19.41 -27.05
N ALA A 254 19.10 -18.22 -27.66
CA ALA A 254 20.26 -17.36 -27.84
C ALA A 254 20.77 -16.76 -26.52
N GLY A 255 19.95 -16.68 -25.46
CA GLY A 255 20.29 -16.03 -24.19
C GLY A 255 20.05 -14.51 -24.17
N LEU A 256 19.24 -14.00 -25.10
CA LEU A 256 18.86 -12.58 -25.18
C LEU A 256 17.69 -12.25 -24.25
N LEU A 257 16.85 -13.25 -23.94
CA LEU A 257 15.74 -13.17 -22.99
C LEU A 257 15.86 -14.28 -21.94
N ALA A 258 15.63 -13.91 -20.68
CA ALA A 258 15.43 -14.83 -19.57
C ALA A 258 13.97 -14.76 -19.10
N SER A 259 13.37 -15.93 -18.91
CA SER A 259 12.07 -16.07 -18.23
C SER A 259 12.31 -16.00 -16.72
N PRO A 260 11.42 -15.37 -15.93
CA PRO A 260 11.52 -15.45 -14.49
C PRO A 260 11.14 -16.88 -14.05
N ASP A 261 11.74 -17.34 -12.95
CA ASP A 261 11.34 -18.60 -12.31
C ASP A 261 9.88 -18.56 -11.81
N ASP A 262 9.28 -17.36 -11.72
CA ASP A 262 8.01 -17.08 -11.03
C ASP A 262 6.87 -16.59 -11.98
N GLY A 263 6.98 -16.80 -13.30
CA GLY A 263 5.85 -16.64 -14.24
C GLY A 263 5.37 -15.22 -14.60
N GLY A 264 6.03 -14.14 -14.16
CA GLY A 264 5.48 -12.76 -14.32
C GLY A 264 5.97 -11.93 -15.53
N SER A 265 7.28 -11.71 -15.68
CA SER A 265 7.84 -10.81 -16.71
C SER A 265 9.23 -11.20 -17.20
N TRP A 266 9.45 -11.08 -18.50
CA TRP A 266 10.71 -11.38 -19.17
C TRP A 266 11.77 -10.33 -18.85
N SER A 267 13.03 -10.76 -18.79
CA SER A 267 14.16 -9.88 -18.54
C SER A 267 15.26 -10.07 -19.59
N MET A 268 16.02 -9.00 -19.79
CA MET A 268 17.20 -8.95 -20.65
C MET A 268 18.38 -8.51 -19.79
N PRO A 269 19.58 -9.14 -19.95
CA PRO A 269 20.80 -8.68 -19.29
C PRO A 269 21.00 -7.17 -19.48
N PRO A 270 21.22 -6.38 -18.42
CA PRO A 270 21.37 -4.93 -18.54
C PRO A 270 22.44 -4.49 -19.56
N VAL A 271 23.59 -5.15 -19.59
CA VAL A 271 24.66 -4.87 -20.58
C VAL A 271 24.20 -5.04 -22.03
N LEU A 272 23.36 -6.04 -22.29
CA LEU A 272 22.78 -6.29 -23.61
C LEU A 272 21.75 -5.22 -23.97
N ARG A 273 20.92 -4.84 -23.00
CA ARG A 273 19.92 -3.78 -23.17
C ARG A 273 20.59 -2.45 -23.52
N ASP A 274 21.67 -2.10 -22.83
CA ASP A 274 22.41 -0.86 -23.07
C ASP A 274 23.04 -0.84 -24.47
N ALA A 275 23.64 -1.97 -24.89
CA ALA A 275 24.20 -2.11 -26.23
C ALA A 275 23.14 -1.95 -27.34
N LEU A 276 22.00 -2.62 -27.20
CA LEU A 276 20.88 -2.56 -28.14
C LEU A 276 20.23 -1.17 -28.20
N ARG A 277 20.05 -0.50 -27.05
CA ARG A 277 19.51 0.87 -27.00
C ARG A 277 20.45 1.87 -27.69
N ALA A 278 21.75 1.77 -27.42
CA ALA A 278 22.75 2.61 -28.05
C ALA A 278 22.81 2.37 -29.58
N GLU A 279 22.71 1.12 -30.02
CA GLU A 279 22.64 0.79 -31.45
C GLU A 279 21.38 1.37 -32.11
N LEU A 280 20.21 1.18 -31.50
CA LEU A 280 18.96 1.70 -32.04
C LEU A 280 18.99 3.24 -32.15
N ALA A 281 19.52 3.91 -31.13
CA ALA A 281 19.67 5.37 -31.13
C ALA A 281 20.65 5.86 -32.20
N ALA A 282 21.71 5.10 -32.49
CA ALA A 282 22.70 5.45 -33.51
C ALA A 282 22.19 5.23 -34.94
N VAL A 283 21.49 4.11 -35.19
CA VAL A 283 21.04 3.72 -36.54
C VAL A 283 19.72 4.39 -36.92
N ALA A 284 18.83 4.61 -35.95
CA ALA A 284 17.50 5.15 -36.18
C ALA A 284 17.01 6.00 -35.01
N PRO A 285 17.49 7.25 -34.87
CA PRO A 285 17.29 8.09 -33.68
C PRO A 285 15.82 8.39 -33.34
N ASP A 286 14.93 8.36 -34.33
CA ASP A 286 13.49 8.60 -34.13
C ASP A 286 12.70 7.35 -33.69
N GLN A 287 13.26 6.16 -33.91
CA GLN A 287 12.57 4.89 -33.63
C GLN A 287 12.27 4.66 -32.14
N PRO A 288 13.18 4.94 -31.18
CA PRO A 288 12.89 4.76 -29.76
C PRO A 288 11.60 5.45 -29.31
N ALA A 289 11.39 6.72 -29.71
CA ALA A 289 10.19 7.46 -29.34
C ALA A 289 8.91 6.87 -29.96
N ILE A 290 8.98 6.42 -31.23
CA ILE A 290 7.86 5.77 -31.92
C ILE A 290 7.45 4.47 -31.21
N TRP A 291 8.42 3.64 -30.83
CA TRP A 291 8.15 2.37 -30.15
C TRP A 291 7.66 2.56 -28.72
N HIS A 292 8.24 3.50 -27.98
CA HIS A 292 7.70 3.88 -26.66
C HIS A 292 6.24 4.34 -26.74
N ARG A 293 5.88 5.14 -27.75
CA ARG A 293 4.47 5.53 -27.97
C ARG A 293 3.56 4.33 -28.27
N ARG A 294 4.02 3.36 -29.06
CA ARG A 294 3.26 2.13 -29.36
C ARG A 294 3.07 1.27 -28.11
N TYR A 295 4.13 1.08 -27.32
CA TYR A 295 4.04 0.34 -26.05
C TYR A 295 3.11 1.02 -25.07
N ALA A 296 3.22 2.34 -24.90
CA ALA A 296 2.36 3.11 -24.01
C ALA A 296 0.87 2.92 -24.35
N ARG A 297 0.48 3.03 -25.63
CA ARG A 297 -0.91 2.83 -26.06
C ARG A 297 -1.40 1.41 -25.78
N ALA A 298 -0.65 0.40 -26.22
CA ALA A 298 -1.05 -0.99 -26.03
C ALA A 298 -1.12 -1.40 -24.55
N LEU A 299 -0.29 -0.82 -23.69
CA LEU A 299 -0.33 -1.05 -22.25
C LEU A 299 -1.55 -0.37 -21.60
N LEU A 300 -1.93 0.84 -22.04
CA LEU A 300 -3.18 1.47 -21.59
C LEU A 300 -4.39 0.62 -21.98
N ASP A 301 -4.44 0.17 -23.24
CA ASP A 301 -5.53 -0.69 -23.74
C ASP A 301 -5.60 -2.03 -22.99
N ALA A 302 -4.47 -2.52 -22.48
CA ALA A 302 -4.38 -3.72 -21.66
C ALA A 302 -4.58 -3.50 -20.15
N GLY A 303 -4.92 -2.28 -19.71
CA GLY A 303 -5.16 -1.97 -18.30
C GLY A 303 -3.89 -1.92 -17.43
N ALA A 304 -2.72 -1.63 -18.01
CA ALA A 304 -1.43 -1.56 -17.32
C ALA A 304 -0.87 -0.11 -17.29
N PRO A 305 -1.50 0.80 -16.53
CA PRO A 305 -1.20 2.23 -16.58
C PRO A 305 0.21 2.59 -16.06
N GLY A 306 0.73 1.91 -15.04
CA GLY A 306 2.06 2.16 -14.48
C GLY A 306 3.18 2.07 -15.53
N PRO A 307 3.38 0.91 -16.18
CA PRO A 307 4.34 0.80 -17.28
C PRO A 307 4.02 1.72 -18.47
N ALA A 308 2.75 1.98 -18.75
CA ALA A 308 2.35 2.85 -19.86
C ALA A 308 2.84 4.31 -19.68
N VAL A 309 2.70 4.89 -18.49
CA VAL A 309 3.14 6.27 -18.24
C VAL A 309 4.66 6.44 -18.35
N ARG A 310 5.44 5.41 -17.98
CA ARG A 310 6.89 5.41 -18.20
C ARG A 310 7.23 5.47 -19.69
N HIS A 311 6.53 4.71 -20.51
CA HIS A 311 6.72 4.72 -21.94
C HIS A 311 6.26 6.02 -22.59
N ALA A 312 5.12 6.59 -22.18
CA ALA A 312 4.68 7.90 -22.68
C ALA A 312 5.71 9.01 -22.35
N ARG A 313 6.26 8.98 -21.12
CA ARG A 313 7.35 9.88 -20.71
C ARG A 313 8.62 9.69 -21.55
N ALA A 314 9.04 8.46 -21.80
CA ALA A 314 10.21 8.15 -22.61
C ALA A 314 10.04 8.54 -24.10
N ALA A 315 8.80 8.51 -24.61
CA ALA A 315 8.46 8.99 -25.95
C ALA A 315 8.39 10.54 -26.06
N ALA A 316 8.51 11.26 -24.94
CA ALA A 316 8.17 12.69 -24.84
C ALA A 316 6.76 13.02 -25.38
N ASP A 317 5.82 12.07 -25.30
CA ASP A 317 4.45 12.25 -25.77
C ASP A 317 3.57 12.74 -24.61
N TRP A 318 3.59 14.05 -24.42
CA TRP A 318 2.90 14.74 -23.31
C TRP A 318 1.38 14.56 -23.37
N SER A 319 0.80 14.52 -24.57
CA SER A 319 -0.63 14.29 -24.76
C SER A 319 -1.04 12.89 -24.35
N LEU A 320 -0.28 11.86 -24.74
CA LEU A 320 -0.52 10.48 -24.31
C LEU A 320 -0.33 10.32 -22.79
N LEU A 321 0.66 11.00 -22.22
CA LEU A 321 0.88 11.00 -20.77
C LEU A 321 -0.30 11.62 -20.01
N ALA A 322 -0.89 12.70 -20.52
CA ALA A 322 -2.11 13.31 -19.96
C ALA A 322 -3.32 12.39 -20.09
N GLN A 323 -3.49 11.72 -21.24
CA GLN A 323 -4.55 10.74 -21.45
C GLN A 323 -4.46 9.58 -20.45
N ALA A 324 -3.25 9.05 -20.22
CA ALA A 324 -3.02 8.00 -19.24
C ALA A 324 -3.41 8.41 -17.81
N TRP A 325 -3.08 9.65 -17.41
CA TRP A 325 -3.50 10.20 -16.12
C TRP A 325 -5.03 10.33 -16.03
N ASN A 326 -5.66 10.87 -17.06
CA ASN A 326 -7.11 11.07 -17.08
C ASN A 326 -7.89 9.75 -17.06
N ALA A 327 -7.32 8.66 -17.61
CA ALA A 327 -7.93 7.33 -17.62
C ALA A 327 -7.66 6.51 -16.34
N ALA A 328 -6.49 6.69 -15.72
CA ALA A 328 -6.02 5.78 -14.66
C ALA A 328 -5.35 6.49 -13.47
N GLY A 329 -5.61 7.77 -13.26
CA GLY A 329 -4.90 8.56 -12.24
C GLY A 329 -5.13 8.07 -10.81
N LEU A 330 -6.28 7.46 -10.50
CA LEU A 330 -6.52 6.82 -9.20
C LEU A 330 -5.60 5.61 -9.01
N ALA A 331 -5.58 4.66 -9.96
CA ALA A 331 -4.71 3.48 -9.93
C ALA A 331 -3.22 3.88 -9.88
N LEU A 332 -2.82 4.89 -10.66
CA LEU A 332 -1.46 5.44 -10.60
C LEU A 332 -1.10 6.00 -9.22
N LEU A 333 -2.07 6.59 -8.51
CA LEU A 333 -1.86 7.18 -7.19
C LEU A 333 -1.86 6.12 -6.07
N THR A 334 -2.69 5.08 -6.18
CA THR A 334 -2.91 4.07 -5.14
C THR A 334 -2.01 2.84 -5.31
N GLU A 335 -1.78 2.39 -6.54
CA GLU A 335 -1.11 1.11 -6.86
C GLU A 335 0.23 1.29 -7.56
N ASN A 336 0.39 2.34 -8.37
CA ASN A 336 1.62 2.57 -9.17
C ASN A 336 2.31 3.89 -8.83
N SER A 337 2.35 4.28 -7.56
CA SER A 337 2.90 5.57 -7.12
C SER A 337 4.35 5.80 -7.55
N GLY A 338 5.17 4.74 -7.59
CA GLY A 338 6.54 4.81 -8.11
C GLY A 338 6.61 5.13 -9.61
N ASP A 339 5.70 4.58 -10.42
CA ASP A 339 5.60 4.88 -11.85
C ASP A 339 5.07 6.29 -12.09
N LEU A 340 4.09 6.72 -11.29
CA LEU A 340 3.59 8.09 -11.28
C LEU A 340 4.74 9.07 -11.01
N THR A 341 5.51 8.88 -9.93
CA THR A 341 6.64 9.77 -9.61
C THR A 341 7.68 9.75 -10.72
N ALA A 342 8.02 8.59 -11.28
CA ALA A 342 8.99 8.49 -12.37
C ALA A 342 8.53 9.19 -13.67
N ALA A 343 7.24 9.11 -14.00
CA ALA A 343 6.69 9.64 -15.24
C ALA A 343 6.41 11.14 -15.19
N PHE A 344 5.90 11.65 -14.06
CA PHE A 344 5.38 13.02 -13.95
C PHE A 344 6.31 13.97 -13.18
N ALA A 345 7.37 13.49 -12.52
CA ALA A 345 8.28 14.39 -11.84
C ALA A 345 9.25 15.09 -12.82
N GLY A 346 9.47 16.39 -12.62
CA GLY A 346 10.41 17.16 -13.43
C GLY A 346 10.00 17.31 -14.89
N LEU A 347 8.71 17.50 -15.17
CA LEU A 347 8.26 17.82 -16.52
C LEU A 347 8.81 19.18 -16.97
N PRO A 348 9.25 19.33 -18.25
CA PRO A 348 9.66 20.62 -18.79
C PRO A 348 8.55 21.66 -18.72
N ALA A 349 8.92 22.93 -18.53
CA ALA A 349 7.96 24.02 -18.48
C ALA A 349 7.15 24.17 -19.79
N SER A 350 7.72 23.81 -20.94
CA SER A 350 7.00 23.75 -22.22
C SER A 350 5.87 22.73 -22.18
N ALA A 351 6.12 21.51 -21.71
CA ALA A 351 5.10 20.47 -21.59
C ALA A 351 3.92 20.90 -20.71
N LEU A 352 4.17 21.61 -19.61
CA LEU A 352 3.13 22.13 -18.71
C LEU A 352 2.35 23.33 -19.27
N ARG A 353 2.93 24.04 -20.25
CA ARG A 353 2.23 25.09 -21.00
C ARG A 353 1.35 24.49 -22.10
N ASP A 354 1.89 23.54 -22.85
CA ASP A 354 1.24 22.96 -24.02
C ASP A 354 0.15 21.93 -23.63
N ALA A 355 0.33 21.25 -22.49
CA ALA A 355 -0.65 20.33 -21.91
C ALA A 355 -0.95 20.69 -20.44
N PRO A 356 -1.89 21.62 -20.17
CA PRO A 356 -2.26 22.04 -18.82
C PRO A 356 -2.71 20.90 -17.89
N ASP A 357 -3.25 19.83 -18.47
CA ASP A 357 -3.69 18.61 -17.78
C ASP A 357 -2.55 17.91 -17.01
N LEU A 358 -1.30 18.15 -17.40
CA LEU A 358 -0.13 17.59 -16.72
C LEU A 358 0.25 18.34 -15.42
N ARG A 359 -0.32 19.52 -15.16
CA ARG A 359 0.03 20.33 -13.99
C ARG A 359 -0.33 19.64 -12.68
N LEU A 360 -1.53 19.07 -12.60
CA LEU A 360 -1.98 18.35 -11.40
C LEU A 360 -1.12 17.10 -11.15
N PRO A 361 -0.95 16.15 -12.08
CA PRO A 361 -0.12 14.97 -11.82
C PRO A 361 1.36 15.30 -11.59
N ALA A 362 1.90 16.37 -12.19
CA ALA A 362 3.26 16.83 -11.88
C ALA A 362 3.40 17.34 -10.44
N ALA A 363 2.40 18.08 -9.94
CA ALA A 363 2.35 18.52 -8.56
C ALA A 363 2.21 17.33 -7.60
N VAL A 364 1.33 16.37 -7.91
CA VAL A 364 1.17 15.12 -7.16
C VAL A 364 2.50 14.35 -7.09
N ALA A 365 3.17 14.14 -8.22
CA ALA A 365 4.46 13.46 -8.29
C ALA A 365 5.54 14.15 -7.46
N HIS A 366 5.57 15.49 -7.48
CA HIS A 366 6.48 16.27 -6.65
C HIS A 366 6.17 16.07 -5.16
N ILE A 367 4.90 16.14 -4.76
CA ILE A 367 4.47 15.98 -3.37
C ILE A 367 4.86 14.60 -2.84
N LEU A 368 4.56 13.52 -3.58
CA LEU A 368 4.89 12.15 -3.19
C LEU A 368 6.40 11.90 -3.04
N ARG A 369 7.23 12.63 -3.79
CA ARG A 369 8.69 12.52 -3.68
C ARG A 369 9.28 13.37 -2.55
N SER A 370 8.67 14.51 -2.27
CA SER A 370 9.22 15.52 -1.36
C SER A 370 8.68 15.41 0.07
N HIS A 371 7.51 14.81 0.28
CA HIS A 371 6.88 14.70 1.60
C HIS A 371 7.08 13.30 2.19
N PRO A 372 7.37 13.18 3.50
CA PRO A 372 7.28 11.90 4.20
C PRO A 372 5.88 11.28 3.99
N PRO A 373 5.76 9.96 3.85
CA PRO A 373 4.46 9.29 3.76
C PRO A 373 3.57 9.63 4.97
N GLY A 374 2.32 10.06 4.74
CA GLY A 374 1.34 10.28 5.81
C GLY A 374 0.34 11.41 5.54
N VAL A 375 -0.28 11.95 6.59
CA VAL A 375 -1.41 12.90 6.48
C VAL A 375 -1.02 14.25 5.88
N ARG A 376 0.23 14.70 6.08
CA ARG A 376 0.74 15.92 5.43
C ARG A 376 0.76 15.80 3.90
N THR A 377 0.93 14.58 3.38
CA THR A 377 0.83 14.31 1.96
C THR A 377 -0.58 14.61 1.45
N LEU A 378 -1.63 14.16 2.16
CA LEU A 378 -3.02 14.42 1.76
C LEU A 378 -3.34 15.92 1.68
N GLN A 379 -2.93 16.70 2.69
CA GLN A 379 -3.14 18.15 2.69
C GLN A 379 -2.41 18.86 1.54
N ALA A 380 -1.17 18.43 1.25
CA ALA A 380 -0.42 18.94 0.10
C ALA A 380 -1.10 18.58 -1.23
N LEU A 381 -1.65 17.36 -1.36
CA LEU A 381 -2.41 16.92 -2.53
C LEU A 381 -3.69 17.76 -2.72
N VAL A 382 -4.41 18.06 -1.63
CA VAL A 382 -5.59 18.95 -1.64
C VAL A 382 -5.21 20.35 -2.12
N SER A 383 -4.08 20.87 -1.63
CA SER A 383 -3.56 22.19 -2.04
C SER A 383 -3.19 22.21 -3.53
N ALA A 384 -2.56 21.14 -4.04
CA ALA A 384 -2.29 20.99 -5.48
C ALA A 384 -3.57 20.92 -6.32
N PHE A 385 -4.59 20.20 -5.84
CA PHE A 385 -5.91 20.18 -6.49
C PHE A 385 -6.54 21.59 -6.54
N ARG A 386 -6.46 22.38 -5.46
CA ARG A 386 -6.98 23.77 -5.46
C ARG A 386 -6.24 24.67 -6.43
N ALA A 387 -4.93 24.55 -6.51
CA ALA A 387 -4.09 25.38 -7.37
C ALA A 387 -4.34 25.15 -8.87
N GLY A 388 -4.77 23.96 -9.29
CA GLY A 388 -4.97 23.65 -10.72
C GLY A 388 -6.17 22.76 -11.05
N GLY A 389 -6.41 21.70 -10.26
CA GLY A 389 -7.50 20.75 -10.48
C GLY A 389 -8.90 21.37 -10.45
N ALA A 390 -9.14 22.34 -9.57
CA ALA A 390 -10.45 22.99 -9.44
C ALA A 390 -10.86 23.81 -10.68
N GLN A 391 -9.89 24.32 -11.45
CA GLN A 391 -10.16 24.99 -12.73
C GLN A 391 -10.48 23.98 -13.84
N LEU A 392 -9.75 22.85 -13.85
CA LEU A 392 -9.99 21.76 -14.80
C LEU A 392 -11.39 21.16 -14.60
N LEU A 393 -11.81 20.97 -13.34
CA LEU A 393 -13.17 20.51 -13.03
C LEU A 393 -14.22 21.44 -13.62
N ARG A 394 -14.11 22.76 -13.38
CA ARG A 394 -15.07 23.74 -13.93
C ARG A 394 -15.12 23.73 -15.46
N ALA A 395 -13.99 23.49 -16.13
CA ALA A 395 -13.93 23.42 -17.58
C ALA A 395 -14.63 22.15 -18.11
N GLU A 396 -14.39 21.00 -17.47
CA GLU A 396 -15.10 19.75 -17.81
C GLU A 396 -16.61 19.88 -17.57
N GLU A 397 -17.03 20.49 -16.46
CA GLU A 397 -18.44 20.73 -16.14
C GLU A 397 -19.18 21.62 -17.15
N ALA A 398 -18.45 22.54 -17.80
CA ALA A 398 -19.01 23.40 -18.83
C ALA A 398 -19.17 22.69 -20.18
N THR A 399 -18.58 21.50 -20.35
CA THR A 399 -18.64 20.73 -21.59
C THR A 399 -19.98 19.99 -21.67
N PRO A 400 -20.80 20.22 -22.71
CA PRO A 400 -22.09 19.54 -22.84
C PRO A 400 -21.93 18.03 -23.06
N GLY A 401 -22.70 17.22 -22.34
CA GLY A 401 -22.76 15.77 -22.55
C GLY A 401 -22.76 14.97 -21.25
N ARG A 402 -22.52 13.66 -21.39
CA ARG A 402 -22.34 12.74 -20.27
C ARG A 402 -20.98 13.02 -19.61
N PRO A 403 -20.88 13.11 -18.27
CA PRO A 403 -19.61 13.36 -17.57
C PRO A 403 -18.49 12.40 -17.98
N SER A 404 -17.29 12.91 -18.21
CA SER A 404 -16.10 12.09 -18.51
C SER A 404 -15.58 11.37 -17.25
N ASP A 405 -14.81 10.28 -17.40
CA ASP A 405 -14.15 9.62 -16.25
C ASP A 405 -13.23 10.57 -15.49
N ARG A 406 -12.57 11.46 -16.25
CA ARG A 406 -11.80 12.59 -15.73
C ARG A 406 -12.64 13.50 -14.84
N GLN A 407 -13.85 13.88 -15.25
CA GLN A 407 -14.75 14.70 -14.44
C GLN A 407 -15.10 13.98 -13.12
N LEU A 408 -15.41 12.69 -13.17
CA LEU A 408 -15.71 11.89 -11.97
C LEU A 408 -14.53 11.83 -11.00
N GLN A 409 -13.31 11.68 -11.52
CA GLN A 409 -12.09 11.70 -10.71
C GLN A 409 -11.86 13.07 -10.06
N LEU A 410 -12.01 14.16 -10.83
CA LEU A 410 -11.87 15.53 -10.33
C LEU A 410 -12.96 15.90 -9.30
N LEU A 411 -14.20 15.43 -9.49
CA LEU A 411 -15.27 15.57 -8.51
C LEU A 411 -14.94 14.84 -7.21
N SER A 412 -14.39 13.63 -7.29
CA SER A 412 -13.94 12.87 -6.10
C SER A 412 -12.86 13.64 -5.32
N MET A 413 -11.88 14.23 -6.02
CA MET A 413 -10.87 15.09 -5.39
C MET A 413 -11.47 16.37 -4.79
N ALA A 414 -12.48 16.95 -5.43
CA ALA A 414 -13.18 18.13 -4.91
C ALA A 414 -13.93 17.84 -3.61
N ILE A 415 -14.54 16.65 -3.49
CA ILE A 415 -15.20 16.20 -2.26
C ILE A 415 -14.17 16.10 -1.12
N VAL A 416 -13.04 15.41 -1.35
CA VAL A 416 -11.95 15.31 -0.36
C VAL A 416 -11.47 16.70 0.06
N ALA A 417 -11.24 17.59 -0.91
CA ALA A 417 -10.78 18.95 -0.64
C ALA A 417 -11.80 19.78 0.16
N ASP A 418 -13.11 19.62 -0.10
CA ASP A 418 -14.14 20.30 0.68
C ASP A 418 -14.25 19.72 2.10
N ARG A 419 -14.06 18.41 2.31
CA ARG A 419 -14.04 17.80 3.65
C ARG A 419 -12.84 18.28 4.48
N MET A 420 -11.66 18.31 3.87
CA MET A 420 -10.41 18.79 4.49
C MET A 420 -10.46 20.25 4.94
N GLU A 421 -11.27 21.07 4.27
CA GLU A 421 -11.46 22.49 4.61
C GLU A 421 -12.68 22.73 5.51
N GLY A 422 -13.30 21.67 6.05
CA GLY A 422 -14.47 21.76 6.91
C GLY A 422 -15.77 22.13 6.19
N ARG A 423 -15.80 22.14 4.85
CA ARG A 423 -16.99 22.46 4.04
C ARG A 423 -17.86 21.23 3.83
N TYR A 424 -18.27 20.58 4.91
CA TYR A 424 -18.93 19.26 4.90
C TYR A 424 -20.23 19.24 4.08
N GLU A 425 -21.06 20.29 4.15
CA GLU A 425 -22.30 20.36 3.35
C GLU A 425 -22.03 20.40 1.85
N ARG A 426 -20.97 21.13 1.43
CA ARG A 426 -20.55 21.13 0.02
C ARG A 426 -19.98 19.79 -0.40
N ALA A 427 -19.22 19.13 0.47
CA ALA A 427 -18.72 17.78 0.22
C ALA A 427 -19.89 16.79 0.07
N ALA A 428 -20.91 16.86 0.92
CA ALA A 428 -22.11 16.03 0.83
C ALA A 428 -22.92 16.30 -0.45
N ALA A 429 -23.07 17.57 -0.84
CA ALA A 429 -23.71 17.92 -2.11
C ALA A 429 -22.91 17.41 -3.32
N GLY A 430 -21.58 17.52 -3.28
CA GLY A 430 -20.67 16.97 -4.28
C GLY A 430 -20.78 15.44 -4.39
N ALA A 431 -20.83 14.74 -3.25
CA ALA A 431 -21.05 13.30 -3.17
C ALA A 431 -22.41 12.88 -3.75
N ALA A 432 -23.50 13.56 -3.38
CA ALA A 432 -24.83 13.29 -3.93
C ALA A 432 -24.92 13.57 -5.44
N ARG A 433 -24.13 14.52 -5.94
CA ARG A 433 -23.99 14.73 -7.38
C ARG A 433 -23.20 13.60 -8.04
N LEU A 434 -22.06 13.23 -7.48
CA LEU A 434 -21.22 12.14 -8.00
C LEU A 434 -22.00 10.83 -8.11
N ASP A 435 -22.80 10.50 -7.09
CA ASP A 435 -23.67 9.33 -7.08
C ASP A 435 -24.72 9.35 -8.21
N ARG A 436 -25.37 10.51 -8.44
CA ARG A 436 -26.29 10.69 -9.58
C ARG A 436 -25.58 10.53 -10.93
N GLU A 437 -24.36 11.02 -11.06
CA GLU A 437 -23.58 10.90 -12.31
C GLU A 437 -23.13 9.45 -12.57
N LEU A 438 -22.99 8.64 -11.53
CA LEU A 438 -22.67 7.21 -11.59
C LEU A 438 -23.90 6.30 -11.79
N THR A 439 -25.09 6.80 -11.48
CA THR A 439 -26.34 6.04 -11.66
C THR A 439 -26.57 5.73 -13.14
N GLY A 440 -26.80 4.46 -13.49
CA GLY A 440 -26.97 4.03 -14.88
C GLY A 440 -25.67 3.95 -15.69
N ARG A 441 -24.50 3.90 -15.01
CA ARG A 441 -23.18 3.59 -15.60
C ARG A 441 -22.70 2.17 -15.28
N ASP A 442 -23.63 1.26 -15.02
CA ASP A 442 -23.31 -0.13 -14.69
C ASP A 442 -22.58 -0.78 -15.88
N GLY A 443 -21.28 -1.06 -15.73
CA GLY A 443 -20.41 -1.66 -16.75
C GLY A 443 -19.41 -0.71 -17.44
N ASP A 444 -19.66 0.60 -17.45
CA ASP A 444 -18.75 1.61 -18.06
C ASP A 444 -17.63 2.04 -17.09
N VAL A 445 -17.95 2.09 -15.79
CA VAL A 445 -17.02 2.51 -14.74
C VAL A 445 -16.43 1.26 -14.10
N TRP A 446 -15.09 1.13 -14.12
CA TRP A 446 -14.40 0.03 -13.44
C TRP A 446 -14.88 -0.06 -11.99
N PRO A 447 -15.33 -1.24 -11.48
CA PRO A 447 -15.80 -1.44 -10.10
C PRO A 447 -15.09 -0.62 -9.02
N MET A 448 -13.77 -0.48 -9.10
CA MET A 448 -12.98 0.25 -8.11
C MET A 448 -13.20 1.76 -8.10
N HIS A 449 -13.40 2.41 -9.25
CA HIS A 449 -13.70 3.85 -9.31
C HIS A 449 -15.06 4.16 -8.69
N ARG A 450 -16.04 3.28 -8.91
CA ARG A 450 -17.35 3.38 -8.27
C ARG A 450 -17.26 3.17 -6.76
N ALA A 451 -16.52 2.14 -6.32
CA ALA A 451 -16.27 1.89 -4.90
C ALA A 451 -15.62 3.11 -4.23
N TRP A 452 -14.60 3.69 -4.86
CA TRP A 452 -13.94 4.91 -4.38
C TRP A 452 -14.92 6.09 -4.28
N ALA A 453 -15.73 6.34 -5.31
CA ALA A 453 -16.69 7.43 -5.31
C ALA A 453 -17.75 7.29 -4.20
N LEU A 454 -18.34 6.10 -4.06
CA LEU A 454 -19.31 5.80 -2.99
C LEU A 454 -18.65 5.89 -1.61
N HIS A 455 -17.38 5.53 -1.49
CA HIS A 455 -16.60 5.73 -0.27
C HIS A 455 -16.45 7.20 0.09
N GLN A 456 -16.14 8.07 -0.88
CA GLN A 456 -16.11 9.52 -0.65
C GLN A 456 -17.49 10.06 -0.21
N SER A 457 -18.59 9.50 -0.73
CA SER A 457 -19.94 9.82 -0.26
C SER A 457 -20.18 9.41 1.18
N ALA A 458 -19.74 8.22 1.58
CA ALA A 458 -19.83 7.76 2.96
C ALA A 458 -19.07 8.70 3.92
N GLN A 459 -17.85 9.09 3.57
CA GLN A 459 -17.04 10.00 4.40
C GLN A 459 -17.68 11.40 4.49
N ALA A 460 -18.25 11.92 3.41
CA ALA A 460 -18.97 13.20 3.45
C ALA A 460 -20.22 13.14 4.34
N LEU A 461 -21.02 12.07 4.25
CA LEU A 461 -22.20 11.85 5.10
C LEU A 461 -21.84 11.66 6.57
N LEU A 462 -20.71 11.01 6.85
CA LEU A 462 -20.19 10.88 8.21
C LEU A 462 -19.93 12.27 8.81
N LEU A 463 -19.17 13.12 8.13
CA LEU A 463 -18.75 14.41 8.68
C LEU A 463 -19.89 15.43 8.85
N THR A 464 -21.00 15.28 8.12
CA THR A 464 -22.23 16.05 8.38
C THR A 464 -23.04 15.52 9.58
N GLY A 465 -22.68 14.34 10.10
CA GLY A 465 -23.33 13.70 11.26
C GLY A 465 -24.44 12.71 10.89
N SER A 466 -24.57 12.32 9.62
CA SER A 466 -25.58 11.35 9.16
C SER A 466 -25.08 9.90 9.26
N GLY A 467 -24.82 9.42 10.48
CA GLY A 467 -24.21 8.10 10.75
C GLY A 467 -24.86 6.91 10.02
N PRO A 468 -26.18 6.69 10.14
CA PRO A 468 -26.85 5.58 9.45
C PRO A 468 -26.72 5.64 7.92
N ARG A 469 -26.78 6.84 7.34
CA ARG A 469 -26.60 7.05 5.89
C ARG A 469 -25.16 6.80 5.47
N ALA A 470 -24.19 7.18 6.30
CA ALA A 470 -22.78 6.90 6.06
C ALA A 470 -22.50 5.39 6.03
N VAL A 471 -23.05 4.62 6.99
CA VAL A 471 -22.93 3.15 7.00
C VAL A 471 -23.55 2.52 5.75
N ALA A 472 -24.75 2.97 5.35
CA ALA A 472 -25.40 2.46 4.14
C ALA A 472 -24.56 2.74 2.88
N ALA A 473 -24.05 3.96 2.72
CA ALA A 473 -23.19 4.34 1.61
C ALA A 473 -21.86 3.56 1.60
N ALA A 474 -21.22 3.37 2.76
CA ALA A 474 -19.99 2.58 2.87
C ALA A 474 -20.23 1.09 2.55
N THR A 475 -21.38 0.53 2.96
CA THR A 475 -21.77 -0.84 2.61
C THR A 475 -21.95 -1.00 1.10
N GLN A 476 -22.59 -0.01 0.45
CA GLN A 476 -22.71 0.02 -1.01
C GLN A 476 -21.35 0.19 -1.71
N ALA A 477 -20.45 1.01 -1.14
CA ALA A 477 -19.09 1.16 -1.63
C ALA A 477 -18.32 -0.18 -1.58
N TYR A 478 -18.43 -0.90 -0.46
CA TYR A 478 -17.84 -2.22 -0.31
C TYR A 478 -18.42 -3.23 -1.31
N ALA A 479 -19.75 -3.25 -1.49
CA ALA A 479 -20.40 -4.12 -2.47
C ALA A 479 -20.00 -3.78 -3.92
N ALA A 480 -19.74 -2.51 -4.23
CA ALA A 480 -19.27 -2.07 -5.53
C ALA A 480 -17.82 -2.47 -5.83
N ALA A 481 -17.01 -2.72 -4.80
CA ALA A 481 -15.68 -3.31 -4.95
C ALA A 481 -15.81 -4.82 -5.27
N HIS A 482 -16.27 -5.17 -6.47
CA HIS A 482 -16.36 -6.56 -6.93
C HIS A 482 -15.00 -7.10 -7.44
N ASP A 483 -14.79 -8.41 -7.17
CA ASP A 483 -13.73 -9.34 -7.60
C ASP A 483 -12.29 -9.19 -7.04
N GLY A 484 -11.97 -10.10 -6.12
CA GLY A 484 -10.92 -11.11 -6.33
C GLY A 484 -9.52 -10.85 -5.78
N ALA A 485 -9.10 -9.61 -5.54
CA ALA A 485 -7.78 -9.32 -5.01
C ALA A 485 -7.82 -8.37 -3.81
N ALA A 486 -6.91 -8.59 -2.89
CA ALA A 486 -6.70 -7.76 -1.72
C ALA A 486 -6.38 -6.32 -2.18
N HIS A 487 -7.30 -5.37 -1.98
CA HIS A 487 -7.21 -4.02 -2.56
C HIS A 487 -7.29 -2.91 -1.49
N LEU A 488 -6.50 -1.85 -1.67
CA LEU A 488 -6.33 -0.78 -0.68
C LEU A 488 -7.61 0.01 -0.40
N VAL A 489 -8.39 0.32 -1.44
CA VAL A 489 -9.69 1.00 -1.30
C VAL A 489 -10.67 0.12 -0.51
N THR A 490 -10.69 -1.19 -0.77
CA THR A 490 -11.51 -2.16 -0.02
C THR A 490 -11.08 -2.22 1.44
N ALA A 491 -9.76 -2.21 1.71
CA ALA A 491 -9.21 -2.16 3.05
C ALA A 491 -9.64 -0.89 3.81
N HIS A 492 -9.64 0.26 3.13
CA HIS A 492 -10.07 1.54 3.71
C HIS A 492 -11.56 1.54 4.03
N ILE A 493 -12.41 1.08 3.10
CA ILE A 493 -13.86 1.00 3.32
C ILE A 493 -14.18 0.07 4.49
N ALA A 494 -13.51 -1.08 4.58
CA ALA A 494 -13.69 -2.01 5.69
C ALA A 494 -13.26 -1.39 7.03
N ALA A 495 -12.12 -0.68 7.07
CA ALA A 495 -11.66 0.02 8.26
C ALA A 495 -12.67 1.11 8.72
N ASP A 496 -13.21 1.89 7.78
CA ASP A 496 -14.21 2.92 8.09
C ASP A 496 -15.52 2.31 8.60
N LEU A 497 -15.99 1.21 7.99
CA LEU A 497 -17.16 0.47 8.49
C LEU A 497 -16.92 -0.04 9.92
N ALA A 498 -15.73 -0.60 10.19
CA ALA A 498 -15.36 -1.04 11.52
C ALA A 498 -15.44 0.12 12.53
N LEU A 499 -14.91 1.30 12.19
CA LEU A 499 -14.96 2.48 13.05
C LEU A 499 -16.39 2.94 13.32
N LEU A 500 -17.23 3.04 12.27
CA LEU A 500 -18.62 3.47 12.39
C LEU A 500 -19.43 2.55 13.31
N HIS A 501 -19.27 1.23 13.14
CA HIS A 501 -19.93 0.24 14.00
C HIS A 501 -19.38 0.30 15.44
N ALA A 502 -18.07 0.43 15.63
CA ALA A 502 -17.46 0.46 16.96
C ALA A 502 -17.86 1.71 17.76
N ALA A 503 -17.87 2.88 17.12
CA ALA A 503 -18.30 4.14 17.71
C ALA A 503 -19.77 4.06 18.18
N ALA A 504 -20.64 3.43 17.39
CA ALA A 504 -22.05 3.21 17.71
C ALA A 504 -22.31 2.10 18.75
N GLY A 505 -21.28 1.35 19.18
CA GLY A 505 -21.38 0.23 20.13
C GLY A 505 -21.81 -1.10 19.51
N ALA A 506 -21.82 -1.21 18.18
CA ALA A 506 -22.09 -2.45 17.46
C ALA A 506 -20.81 -3.30 17.35
N THR A 507 -20.28 -3.73 18.50
CA THR A 507 -18.97 -4.38 18.66
C THR A 507 -18.79 -5.64 17.80
N VAL A 508 -19.86 -6.42 17.58
CA VAL A 508 -19.82 -7.63 16.73
C VAL A 508 -19.60 -7.28 15.26
N ASP A 509 -20.35 -6.30 14.73
CA ASP A 509 -20.20 -5.84 13.35
C ASP A 509 -18.83 -5.17 13.15
N ALA A 510 -18.37 -4.40 14.13
CA ALA A 510 -17.04 -3.79 14.10
C ALA A 510 -15.93 -4.84 13.96
N ARG A 511 -16.00 -5.93 14.73
CA ARG A 511 -15.04 -7.04 14.63
C ARG A 511 -15.10 -7.75 13.29
N TYR A 512 -16.29 -7.99 12.74
CA TYR A 512 -16.43 -8.55 11.40
C TYR A 512 -15.68 -7.71 10.36
N TRP A 513 -15.84 -6.39 10.39
CA TRP A 513 -15.17 -5.50 9.45
C TRP A 513 -13.66 -5.37 9.69
N LEU A 514 -13.19 -5.48 10.94
CA LEU A 514 -11.77 -5.61 11.25
C LEU A 514 -11.18 -6.89 10.64
N ASP A 515 -11.86 -8.04 10.78
CA ASP A 515 -11.43 -9.30 10.17
C ASP A 515 -11.40 -9.20 8.64
N VAL A 516 -12.34 -8.48 8.03
CA VAL A 516 -12.36 -8.20 6.58
C VAL A 516 -11.17 -7.32 6.18
N HIS A 517 -10.86 -6.29 6.95
CA HIS A 517 -9.72 -5.39 6.72
C HIS A 517 -8.38 -6.14 6.79
N GLU A 518 -8.19 -7.02 7.79
CA GLU A 518 -6.95 -7.78 7.98
C GLU A 518 -6.65 -8.75 6.83
N ARG A 519 -7.68 -9.17 6.07
CA ARG A 519 -7.52 -10.02 4.87
C ARG A 519 -7.11 -9.25 3.62
N GLN A 520 -7.09 -7.91 3.67
CA GLN A 520 -6.73 -7.08 2.52
C GLN A 520 -5.22 -6.82 2.44
N ALA A 521 -4.77 -6.26 1.31
CA ALA A 521 -3.37 -5.94 1.10
C ALA A 521 -2.96 -4.84 2.08
N ALA A 522 -1.80 -5.01 2.71
CA ALA A 522 -1.25 -3.99 3.59
C ALA A 522 -1.06 -2.69 2.79
N PRO A 523 -1.61 -1.56 3.25
CA PRO A 523 -1.44 -0.28 2.59
C PRO A 523 0.02 0.16 2.68
N ALA A 524 0.54 0.68 1.56
CA ALA A 524 1.92 1.12 1.44
C ALA A 524 1.99 2.61 1.04
N GLY A 525 3.10 3.25 1.37
CA GLY A 525 3.35 4.65 1.03
C GLY A 525 2.41 5.61 1.76
N TRP A 526 1.98 6.67 1.07
CA TRP A 526 1.26 7.79 1.69
C TRP A 526 -0.14 7.43 2.22
N LEU A 527 -0.73 6.32 1.75
CA LEU A 527 -2.06 5.86 2.16
C LEU A 527 -2.03 5.02 3.44
N GLU A 528 -0.87 4.52 3.86
CA GLU A 528 -0.75 3.56 4.96
C GLU A 528 -1.45 4.04 6.23
N TYR A 529 -1.11 5.25 6.67
CA TYR A 529 -1.70 5.84 7.86
C TYR A 529 -3.22 6.07 7.70
N LEU A 530 -3.66 6.60 6.55
CA LEU A 530 -5.07 6.93 6.29
C LEU A 530 -5.96 5.69 6.33
N VAL A 531 -5.47 4.56 5.81
CA VAL A 531 -6.21 3.30 5.75
C VAL A 531 -6.21 2.57 7.11
N ARG A 532 -5.13 2.69 7.89
CA ARG A 532 -5.00 1.99 9.18
C ARG A 532 -5.64 2.73 10.36
N LEU A 533 -5.68 4.07 10.34
CA LEU A 533 -6.21 4.87 11.44
C LEU A 533 -7.65 4.46 11.85
N PRO A 534 -8.63 4.31 10.93
CA PRO A 534 -9.97 3.87 11.32
C PRO A 534 -9.99 2.49 11.96
N ALA A 535 -9.15 1.56 11.49
CA ALA A 535 -9.04 0.22 12.05
C ALA A 535 -8.46 0.24 13.47
N HIS A 536 -7.40 1.03 13.72
CA HIS A 536 -6.84 1.21 15.07
C HIS A 536 -7.87 1.81 16.03
N LEU A 537 -8.61 2.82 15.60
CA LEU A 537 -9.68 3.42 16.41
C LEU A 537 -10.83 2.45 16.69
N ALA A 538 -11.27 1.69 15.67
CA ALA A 538 -12.29 0.66 15.84
C ALA A 538 -11.86 -0.42 16.84
N ALA A 539 -10.61 -0.90 16.72
CA ALA A 539 -10.04 -1.88 17.64
C ALA A 539 -9.92 -1.31 19.07
N ALA A 540 -9.57 -0.04 19.23
CA ALA A 540 -9.53 0.62 20.53
C ALA A 540 -10.91 0.70 21.19
N PHE A 541 -11.96 1.09 20.43
CA PHE A 541 -13.35 1.08 20.91
C PHE A 541 -13.80 -0.32 21.32
N VAL A 542 -13.56 -1.33 20.48
CA VAL A 542 -13.92 -2.73 20.76
C VAL A 542 -13.20 -3.25 22.02
N ALA A 543 -11.92 -2.95 22.17
CA ALA A 543 -11.14 -3.34 23.35
C ALA A 543 -11.65 -2.65 24.61
N ALA A 544 -11.92 -1.34 24.54
CA ALA A 544 -12.50 -0.59 25.66
C ALA A 544 -13.88 -1.14 26.07
N ASP A 545 -14.75 -1.48 25.11
CA ASP A 545 -16.06 -2.09 25.39
C ASP A 545 -15.94 -3.43 26.10
N ARG A 546 -14.89 -4.21 25.80
CA ARG A 546 -14.60 -5.51 26.41
C ARG A 546 -13.77 -5.43 27.70
N LEU A 547 -13.52 -4.21 28.19
CA LEU A 547 -12.65 -3.95 29.33
C LEU A 547 -11.20 -4.49 29.16
N ASP A 548 -10.69 -4.55 27.93
CA ASP A 548 -9.30 -4.90 27.61
C ASP A 548 -8.45 -3.62 27.50
N GLY A 549 -7.88 -3.20 28.63
CA GLY A 549 -7.12 -1.96 28.73
C GLY A 549 -5.79 -1.99 27.97
N ASP A 550 -5.08 -3.12 27.96
CA ASP A 550 -3.78 -3.23 27.28
C ASP A 550 -3.92 -3.16 25.77
N THR A 551 -4.89 -3.88 25.20
CA THR A 551 -5.17 -3.78 23.76
C THR A 551 -5.65 -2.38 23.40
N ALA A 552 -6.57 -1.79 24.19
CA ALA A 552 -7.08 -0.44 23.92
C ALA A 552 -5.95 0.60 23.90
N ARG A 553 -5.06 0.57 24.89
CA ARG A 553 -3.88 1.47 24.95
C ARG A 553 -2.97 1.28 23.76
N ALA A 554 -2.61 0.04 23.43
CA ALA A 554 -1.70 -0.25 22.32
C ALA A 554 -2.28 0.15 20.96
N GLN A 555 -3.59 0.14 20.79
CA GLN A 555 -4.25 0.62 19.56
C GLN A 555 -4.33 2.15 19.53
N LEU A 556 -4.59 2.80 20.67
CA LEU A 556 -4.56 4.26 20.78
C LEU A 556 -3.18 4.83 20.48
N GLU A 557 -2.11 4.23 21.01
CA GLU A 557 -0.71 4.60 20.71
C GLU A 557 -0.40 4.50 19.21
N ARG A 558 -1.03 3.57 18.47
CA ARG A 558 -0.90 3.46 17.01
C ARG A 558 -1.79 4.43 16.23
N ALA A 559 -2.88 4.89 16.85
CA ALA A 559 -3.81 5.85 16.29
C ALA A 559 -3.40 7.31 16.56
N GLU A 560 -2.32 7.55 17.33
CA GLU A 560 -1.85 8.89 17.63
C GLU A 560 -1.47 9.65 16.35
N ASP A 561 -2.22 10.73 16.09
CA ASP A 561 -1.95 11.67 15.01
C ASP A 561 -0.96 12.74 15.48
N ASP A 562 0.34 12.50 15.28
CA ASP A 562 1.39 13.52 15.49
C ASP A 562 1.32 14.67 14.48
N THR A 563 0.49 14.57 13.44
CA THR A 563 0.43 15.54 12.35
C THR A 563 -0.68 16.58 12.53
N GLY A 564 -1.75 16.25 13.27
CA GLY A 564 -2.90 17.14 13.52
C GLY A 564 -3.68 17.49 12.25
N GLN A 565 -3.84 16.52 11.35
CA GLN A 565 -4.42 16.74 10.02
C GLN A 565 -5.45 15.67 9.63
N ALA A 566 -5.69 14.65 10.46
CA ALA A 566 -6.64 13.58 10.14
C ALA A 566 -8.08 14.01 10.42
N GLU A 567 -9.00 13.81 9.46
CA GLU A 567 -10.44 14.15 9.61
C GLU A 567 -11.13 13.37 10.73
N LEU A 568 -10.51 12.27 11.15
CA LEU A 568 -11.00 11.38 12.19
C LEU A 568 -10.49 11.74 13.59
N TRP A 569 -9.79 12.88 13.76
CA TRP A 569 -9.32 13.34 15.07
C TRP A 569 -10.43 13.40 16.16
N PRO A 570 -11.71 13.71 15.88
CA PRO A 570 -12.75 13.67 16.93
C PRO A 570 -12.97 12.25 17.47
N PHE A 571 -12.76 11.23 16.63
CA PHE A 571 -12.84 9.83 17.05
C PHE A 571 -11.63 9.40 17.87
N ILE A 572 -10.45 10.01 17.67
CA ILE A 572 -9.31 9.85 18.58
C ILE A 572 -9.71 10.34 19.98
N VAL A 573 -10.27 11.55 20.09
CA VAL A 573 -10.74 12.12 21.37
C VAL A 573 -11.82 11.25 22.01
N ALA A 574 -12.77 10.73 21.22
CA ALA A 574 -13.81 9.85 21.72
C ALA A 574 -13.25 8.51 22.24
N ALA A 575 -12.30 7.89 21.54
CA ALA A 575 -11.67 6.65 21.96
C ALA A 575 -10.80 6.86 23.22
N GLN A 576 -10.04 7.96 23.27
CA GLN A 576 -9.26 8.36 24.45
C GLN A 576 -10.16 8.63 25.66
N THR A 577 -11.30 9.28 25.47
CA THR A 577 -12.30 9.50 26.53
C THR A 577 -12.82 8.18 27.08
N GLN A 578 -13.17 7.22 26.22
CA GLN A 578 -13.65 5.91 26.69
C GLN A 578 -12.58 5.13 27.47
N TYR A 579 -11.33 5.19 27.00
CA TYR A 579 -10.19 4.62 27.70
C TYR A 579 -9.98 5.30 29.06
N ALA A 580 -10.01 6.64 29.12
CA ALA A 580 -9.78 7.40 30.34
C ALA A 580 -10.85 7.12 31.41
N LEU A 581 -12.11 7.04 31.01
CA LEU A 581 -13.22 6.70 31.92
C LEU A 581 -13.06 5.31 32.56
N SER A 582 -12.42 4.36 31.87
CA SER A 582 -12.31 2.97 32.34
C SER A 582 -10.97 2.70 33.03
N PHE A 583 -9.86 3.20 32.47
CA PHE A 583 -8.49 2.82 32.82
C PHE A 583 -7.55 4.00 33.11
N GLY A 584 -7.79 5.17 32.50
CA GLY A 584 -6.84 6.30 32.51
C GLY A 584 -7.13 7.41 33.55
N ASP A 585 -6.84 8.66 33.21
CA ASP A 585 -7.16 9.84 34.04
C ASP A 585 -8.09 10.79 33.26
N PRO A 586 -9.33 11.03 33.74
CA PRO A 586 -10.26 11.94 33.08
C PRO A 586 -9.72 13.37 32.91
N LEU A 587 -8.89 13.88 33.82
CA LEU A 587 -8.33 15.23 33.72
C LEU A 587 -7.32 15.33 32.58
N LEU A 588 -6.46 14.31 32.43
CA LEU A 588 -5.48 14.27 31.33
C LEU A 588 -6.18 14.11 29.97
N ALA A 589 -7.27 13.33 29.91
CA ALA A 589 -8.07 13.21 28.70
C ALA A 589 -8.81 14.50 28.35
N LEU A 590 -9.25 15.28 29.35
CA LEU A 590 -9.89 16.57 29.13
C LEU A 590 -8.88 17.57 28.55
N ASP A 591 -7.67 17.66 29.12
CA ASP A 591 -6.58 18.46 28.55
C ASP A 591 -6.25 18.03 27.10
N ALA A 592 -6.17 16.72 26.84
CA ALA A 592 -5.93 16.20 25.50
C ALA A 592 -7.04 16.62 24.52
N ALA A 593 -8.31 16.51 24.91
CA ALA A 593 -9.45 16.94 24.10
C ALA A 593 -9.37 18.44 23.76
N GLU A 594 -9.03 19.30 24.72
CA GLU A 594 -8.83 20.74 24.50
C GLU A 594 -7.66 21.01 23.54
N ARG A 595 -6.54 20.29 23.69
CA ARG A 595 -5.39 20.41 22.79
C ARG A 595 -5.73 19.99 21.36
N TYR A 596 -6.48 18.90 21.18
CA TYR A 596 -6.93 18.47 19.86
C TYR A 596 -7.86 19.51 19.22
N ALA A 597 -8.86 20.00 19.96
CA ALA A 597 -9.79 21.01 19.48
C ALA A 597 -9.09 22.33 19.11
N ALA A 598 -8.11 22.78 19.91
CA ALA A 598 -7.33 23.99 19.63
C ALA A 598 -6.44 23.85 18.39
N ARG A 599 -5.90 22.64 18.12
CA ARG A 599 -5.06 22.36 16.94
C ARG A 599 -5.88 22.14 15.66
N ASN A 600 -7.13 21.73 15.78
CA ASN A 600 -7.99 21.35 14.66
C ASN A 600 -9.28 22.19 14.66
N PRO A 601 -9.24 23.44 14.17
CA PRO A 601 -10.44 24.28 14.09
C PRO A 601 -11.52 23.59 13.25
N ALA A 602 -12.69 23.38 13.84
CA ALA A 602 -13.85 22.81 13.18
C ALA A 602 -14.95 23.88 12.98
N PRO A 603 -15.81 23.73 11.97
CA PRO A 603 -16.98 24.59 11.82
C PRO A 603 -17.88 24.49 13.05
N PRO A 604 -18.40 25.63 13.56
CA PRO A 604 -19.36 25.64 14.66
C PRO A 604 -20.60 24.77 14.35
N GLY A 605 -21.05 24.02 15.34
CA GLY A 605 -22.16 23.09 15.26
C GLY A 605 -21.86 21.80 14.48
N GLY A 606 -20.63 21.57 13.99
CA GLY A 606 -20.26 20.37 13.20
C GLY A 606 -20.16 19.08 14.02
N LEU A 607 -20.00 17.92 13.36
CA LEU A 607 -19.85 16.63 14.05
C LEU A 607 -18.67 16.62 15.04
N ALA A 608 -17.53 17.20 14.64
CA ALA A 608 -16.33 17.25 15.44
C ALA A 608 -16.55 17.95 16.80
N GLU A 609 -17.13 19.15 16.78
CA GLU A 609 -17.46 19.90 18.00
C GLU A 609 -18.45 19.12 18.87
N ARG A 610 -19.51 18.55 18.29
CA ARG A 610 -20.48 17.74 19.05
C ARG A 610 -19.85 16.53 19.75
N ILE A 611 -18.90 15.85 19.08
CA ILE A 611 -18.16 14.73 19.68
C ILE A 611 -17.28 15.24 20.83
N VAL A 612 -16.55 16.35 20.61
CA VAL A 612 -15.68 16.93 21.63
C VAL A 612 -16.47 17.42 22.84
N ASP A 613 -17.59 18.13 22.63
CA ASP A 613 -18.44 18.63 23.70
C ASP A 613 -19.09 17.50 24.50
N ARG A 614 -19.48 16.42 23.82
CA ARG A 614 -19.88 15.20 24.51
C ARG A 614 -18.74 14.65 25.38
N CYS A 615 -17.52 14.56 24.85
CA CYS A 615 -16.37 14.09 25.61
C CYS A 615 -16.06 15.00 26.80
N ARG A 616 -16.09 16.32 26.62
CA ARG A 616 -15.94 17.32 27.70
C ARG A 616 -16.98 17.10 28.79
N ALA A 617 -18.26 16.96 28.43
CA ALA A 617 -19.33 16.71 29.39
C ALA A 617 -19.08 15.43 30.19
N GLU A 618 -18.76 14.32 29.52
CA GLU A 618 -18.48 13.03 30.17
C GLU A 618 -17.28 13.10 31.12
N LEU A 619 -16.20 13.76 30.71
CA LEU A 619 -14.99 13.90 31.52
C LEU A 619 -15.21 14.82 32.72
N LEU A 620 -15.95 15.92 32.56
CA LEU A 620 -16.34 16.81 33.66
C LEU A 620 -17.24 16.07 34.67
N LEU A 621 -18.18 15.25 34.20
CA LEU A 621 -19.02 14.42 35.07
C LEU A 621 -18.18 13.40 35.85
N ALA A 622 -17.19 12.76 35.21
CA ALA A 622 -16.27 11.83 35.86
C ALA A 622 -15.39 12.52 36.93
N LEU A 623 -15.04 13.79 36.72
CA LEU A 623 -14.32 14.61 37.69
C LEU A 623 -15.21 15.18 38.80
N GLY A 624 -16.54 15.03 38.70
CA GLY A 624 -17.50 15.60 39.65
C GLY A 624 -17.75 17.11 39.47
N GLU A 625 -17.32 17.70 38.36
CA GLU A 625 -17.45 19.12 38.04
C GLU A 625 -18.85 19.47 37.50
N LEU A 626 -19.89 19.22 38.30
CA LEU A 626 -21.29 19.32 37.87
C LEU A 626 -21.67 20.73 37.40
N ASN A 627 -21.21 21.78 38.08
CA ASN A 627 -21.51 23.16 37.69
C ASN A 627 -20.97 23.51 36.29
N ARG A 628 -19.79 23.01 35.92
CA ARG A 628 -19.20 23.19 34.58
C ARG A 628 -19.94 22.35 33.55
N ALA A 629 -20.17 21.06 33.85
CA ALA A 629 -20.92 20.17 32.97
C ALA A 629 -22.34 20.69 32.71
N GLY A 630 -23.04 21.15 33.74
CA GLY A 630 -24.39 21.72 33.62
C GLY A 630 -24.44 23.03 32.84
N THR A 631 -23.36 23.81 32.82
CA THR A 631 -23.28 25.00 31.95
C THR A 631 -23.18 24.59 30.48
N LEU A 632 -22.24 23.69 30.16
CA LEU A 632 -22.08 23.14 28.82
C LEU A 632 -23.37 22.49 28.30
N LEU A 633 -24.05 21.68 29.13
CA LEU A 633 -25.29 21.00 28.75
C LEU A 633 -26.47 21.96 28.54
N ARG A 634 -26.54 23.07 29.30
CA ARG A 634 -27.57 24.10 29.08
C ARG A 634 -27.31 24.87 27.79
N GLU A 635 -26.06 25.21 27.51
CA GLU A 635 -25.66 25.95 26.29
C GLU A 635 -25.91 25.14 25.02
N ALA A 636 -25.79 23.81 25.10
CA ALA A 636 -26.14 22.89 24.01
C ALA A 636 -27.61 22.99 23.57
N GLY A 637 -28.51 23.31 24.51
CA GLY A 637 -29.95 23.37 24.27
C GLY A 637 -30.63 21.99 24.16
N PRO A 638 -31.98 21.98 24.06
CA PRO A 638 -32.77 20.74 24.11
C PRO A 638 -32.66 19.87 22.85
N ASP A 639 -32.21 20.41 21.72
CA ASP A 639 -32.11 19.71 20.43
C ASP A 639 -30.74 19.00 20.24
N ALA A 640 -29.81 19.18 21.18
CA ALA A 640 -28.49 18.57 21.13
C ALA A 640 -28.54 17.07 21.47
N TRP A 641 -28.68 16.23 20.44
CA TRP A 641 -28.69 14.76 20.58
C TRP A 641 -27.45 14.22 21.32
N TRP A 642 -26.28 14.84 21.14
CA TRP A 642 -25.04 14.42 21.78
C TRP A 642 -25.07 14.60 23.31
N ALA A 643 -25.93 15.49 23.81
CA ALA A 643 -26.07 15.81 25.23
C ALA A 643 -27.02 14.85 25.98
N ARG A 644 -27.77 13.98 25.29
CA ARG A 644 -28.80 13.12 25.90
C ARG A 644 -28.28 12.23 27.03
N VAL A 645 -27.22 11.45 26.75
CA VAL A 645 -26.59 10.56 27.75
C VAL A 645 -25.93 11.38 28.88
N PRO A 646 -25.06 12.38 28.59
CA PRO A 646 -24.48 13.23 29.62
C PRO A 646 -25.54 13.94 30.49
N LEU A 647 -26.67 14.38 29.94
CA LEU A 647 -27.73 15.06 30.69
C LEU A 647 -28.44 14.10 31.65
N ALA A 648 -28.81 12.91 31.20
CA ALA A 648 -29.41 11.91 32.08
C ALA A 648 -28.44 11.51 33.21
N ARG A 649 -27.15 11.37 32.89
CA ARG A 649 -26.08 11.08 33.85
C ARG A 649 -25.83 12.24 34.82
N PHE A 650 -25.88 13.48 34.34
CA PHE A 650 -25.78 14.69 35.15
C PHE A 650 -26.83 14.69 36.27
N HIS A 651 -28.10 14.44 35.93
CA HIS A 651 -29.17 14.38 36.93
C HIS A 651 -28.97 13.24 37.93
N LEU A 652 -28.48 12.08 37.48
CA LEU A 652 -28.19 10.96 38.38
C LEU A 652 -27.10 11.31 39.40
N ILE A 653 -25.98 11.89 38.95
CA ILE A 653 -24.85 12.29 39.82
C ILE A 653 -25.23 13.49 40.71
N ALA A 654 -26.08 14.39 40.24
CA ALA A 654 -26.63 15.50 41.02
C ALA A 654 -27.62 15.05 42.11
N GLY A 655 -28.02 13.76 42.13
CA GLY A 655 -28.97 13.23 43.09
C GLY A 655 -30.44 13.56 42.77
N ASP A 656 -30.76 13.79 41.50
CA ASP A 656 -32.11 14.06 41.00
C ASP A 656 -32.62 12.90 40.14
N PRO A 657 -33.04 11.79 40.76
CA PRO A 657 -33.42 10.58 40.02
C PRO A 657 -34.70 10.78 39.19
N ALA A 658 -35.57 11.73 39.54
CA ALA A 658 -36.78 11.99 38.77
C ALA A 658 -36.46 12.55 37.37
N HIS A 659 -35.60 13.58 37.29
CA HIS A 659 -35.17 14.13 36.01
C HIS A 659 -34.24 13.16 35.26
N ALA A 660 -33.39 12.40 35.97
CA ALA A 660 -32.57 11.36 35.36
C ALA A 660 -33.42 10.30 34.64
N ALA A 661 -34.46 9.77 35.31
CA ALA A 661 -35.37 8.80 34.74
C ALA A 661 -36.13 9.36 33.53
N HIS A 662 -36.64 10.60 33.63
CA HIS A 662 -37.36 11.24 32.53
C HIS A 662 -36.48 11.44 31.29
N ALA A 663 -35.28 12.01 31.48
CA ALA A 663 -34.32 12.25 30.40
C ALA A 663 -33.87 10.93 29.74
N ALA A 664 -33.58 9.91 30.55
CA ALA A 664 -33.16 8.60 30.06
C ALA A 664 -34.25 7.88 29.27
N ALA A 665 -35.46 7.80 29.83
CA ALA A 665 -36.58 7.11 29.22
C ALA A 665 -36.97 7.72 27.88
N ALA A 666 -37.04 9.06 27.78
CA ALA A 666 -37.38 9.73 26.53
C ALA A 666 -36.33 9.46 25.43
N ALA A 667 -35.05 9.66 25.75
CA ALA A 667 -33.96 9.56 24.78
C ALA A 667 -33.70 8.11 24.30
N ALA A 668 -33.97 7.10 25.14
CA ALA A 668 -33.74 5.70 24.78
C ALA A 668 -34.58 5.24 23.57
N TRP A 669 -35.73 5.87 23.33
CA TRP A 669 -36.65 5.53 22.23
C TRP A 669 -36.51 6.43 21.00
N GLU A 670 -35.62 7.42 21.01
CA GLU A 670 -35.36 8.23 19.82
C GLU A 670 -34.78 7.36 18.68
N PRO A 671 -35.20 7.55 17.42
CA PRO A 671 -34.76 6.72 16.29
C PRO A 671 -33.24 6.71 16.08
N ASP A 672 -32.58 7.85 16.27
CA ASP A 672 -31.16 8.05 16.01
C ASP A 672 -30.26 7.67 17.19
N THR A 673 -30.84 7.23 18.32
CA THR A 673 -30.06 6.78 19.49
C THR A 673 -29.25 5.54 19.13
N THR A 674 -27.92 5.67 19.26
CA THR A 674 -26.97 4.59 18.99
C THR A 674 -27.16 3.41 19.95
N LEU A 675 -26.64 2.22 19.61
CA LEU A 675 -26.74 1.06 20.48
C LEU A 675 -26.01 1.29 21.82
N ARG A 676 -24.83 1.92 21.76
CA ARG A 676 -24.07 2.37 22.93
C ARG A 676 -24.92 3.27 23.84
N ASP A 677 -25.50 4.32 23.27
CA ASP A 677 -26.28 5.30 24.04
C ASP A 677 -27.55 4.67 24.61
N ARG A 678 -28.20 3.80 23.85
CA ARG A 678 -29.40 3.09 24.33
C ARG A 678 -29.11 2.22 25.53
N ILE A 679 -27.97 1.51 25.56
CA ILE A 679 -27.56 0.73 26.73
C ILE A 679 -27.30 1.66 27.92
N ASP A 680 -26.54 2.74 27.74
CA ASP A 680 -26.25 3.71 28.80
C ASP A 680 -27.52 4.35 29.38
N LEU A 681 -28.46 4.78 28.53
CA LEU A 681 -29.72 5.38 28.95
C LEU A 681 -30.60 4.38 29.73
N LEU A 682 -30.70 3.13 29.29
CA LEU A 682 -31.46 2.10 30.01
C LEU A 682 -30.84 1.78 31.38
N LEU A 683 -29.51 1.81 31.49
CA LEU A 683 -28.82 1.64 32.76
C LEU A 683 -29.06 2.85 33.69
N ILE A 684 -29.00 4.08 33.17
CA ILE A 684 -29.30 5.30 33.93
C ILE A 684 -30.76 5.28 34.41
N GLU A 685 -31.71 4.92 33.54
CA GLU A 685 -33.13 4.76 33.90
C GLU A 685 -33.28 3.72 35.02
N ALA A 686 -32.57 2.59 34.94
CA ALA A 686 -32.62 1.56 35.96
C ALA A 686 -32.11 2.06 37.32
N ALA A 687 -31.00 2.79 37.33
CA ALA A 687 -30.44 3.36 38.55
C ALA A 687 -31.34 4.45 39.15
N ALA A 688 -31.91 5.31 38.31
CA ALA A 688 -32.87 6.32 38.73
C ALA A 688 -34.15 5.70 39.29
N ALA A 689 -34.68 4.66 38.64
CA ALA A 689 -35.86 3.93 39.10
C ALA A 689 -35.60 3.21 40.44
N GLU A 690 -34.40 2.66 40.65
CA GLU A 690 -34.01 2.08 41.95
C GLU A 690 -34.02 3.14 43.05
N ALA A 691 -33.45 4.32 42.80
CA ALA A 691 -33.44 5.43 43.75
C ALA A 691 -34.85 5.97 44.08
N LEU A 692 -35.81 5.82 43.15
CA LEU A 692 -37.23 6.17 43.33
C LEU A 692 -38.06 5.04 43.97
N GLY A 693 -37.47 3.88 44.25
CA GLY A 693 -38.19 2.71 44.79
C GLY A 693 -39.07 1.99 43.76
N ALA A 694 -38.91 2.27 42.46
CA ALA A 694 -39.67 1.67 41.38
C ALA A 694 -39.01 0.38 40.86
N ALA A 695 -38.83 -0.61 41.73
CA ALA A 695 -38.06 -1.84 41.48
C ALA A 695 -38.44 -2.56 40.17
N GLY A 696 -39.74 -2.67 39.85
CA GLY A 696 -40.19 -3.31 38.61
C GLY A 696 -39.73 -2.58 37.35
N THR A 697 -39.63 -1.25 37.35
CA THR A 697 -39.07 -0.47 36.24
C THR A 697 -37.55 -0.64 36.20
N ALA A 698 -36.90 -0.58 37.36
CA ALA A 698 -35.46 -0.77 37.48
C ALA A 698 -34.99 -2.10 36.87
N ASP A 699 -35.65 -3.20 37.24
CA ASP A 699 -35.32 -4.55 36.76
C ASP A 699 -35.58 -4.72 35.27
N ARG A 700 -36.68 -4.15 34.75
CA ARG A 700 -36.99 -4.20 33.32
C ARG A 700 -35.97 -3.43 32.48
N SER A 701 -35.59 -2.21 32.90
CA SER A 701 -34.62 -1.41 32.16
C SER A 701 -33.22 -2.01 32.25
N PHE A 702 -32.81 -2.50 33.42
CA PHE A 702 -31.54 -3.21 33.61
C PHE A 702 -31.49 -4.50 32.77
N GLY A 703 -32.54 -5.32 32.79
CA GLY A 703 -32.62 -6.55 32.00
C GLY A 703 -32.57 -6.30 30.49
N ARG A 704 -33.21 -5.23 30.00
CA ARG A 704 -33.12 -4.81 28.58
C ARG A 704 -31.71 -4.36 28.21
N ALA A 705 -31.09 -3.53 29.05
CA ALA A 705 -29.70 -3.11 28.85
C ALA A 705 -28.77 -4.31 28.79
N ALA A 706 -28.93 -5.27 29.72
CA ALA A 706 -28.13 -6.47 29.77
C ALA A 706 -28.31 -7.38 28.56
N ALA A 707 -29.53 -7.54 28.06
CA ALA A 707 -29.79 -8.29 26.84
C ALA A 707 -29.11 -7.65 25.61
N LEU A 708 -29.10 -6.31 25.51
CA LEU A 708 -28.41 -5.60 24.44
C LEU A 708 -26.88 -5.70 24.58
N ALA A 709 -26.35 -5.50 25.78
CA ALA A 709 -24.93 -5.60 26.09
C ALA A 709 -24.39 -7.03 25.84
N ALA A 710 -25.15 -8.06 26.18
CA ALA A 710 -24.79 -9.46 25.90
C ALA A 710 -24.69 -9.75 24.40
N ARG A 711 -25.59 -9.19 23.58
CA ARG A 711 -25.55 -9.35 22.11
C ARG A 711 -24.33 -8.72 21.46
N THR A 712 -23.80 -7.64 22.02
CA THR A 712 -22.59 -6.98 21.52
C THR A 712 -21.32 -7.48 22.21
N GLY A 713 -21.44 -8.14 23.36
CA GLY A 713 -20.31 -8.49 24.22
C GLY A 713 -19.71 -7.28 24.93
N ALA A 714 -20.48 -6.20 25.13
CA ALA A 714 -20.04 -5.01 25.83
C ALA A 714 -20.11 -5.21 27.36
N LEU A 715 -18.98 -5.00 28.02
CA LEU A 715 -18.81 -5.09 29.47
C LEU A 715 -18.71 -3.71 30.13
N ARG A 716 -18.09 -2.75 29.42
CA ARG A 716 -17.89 -1.38 29.90
C ARG A 716 -19.15 -0.67 30.42
N PRO A 717 -20.35 -0.80 29.82
CA PRO A 717 -21.51 -0.04 30.29
C PRO A 717 -21.85 -0.25 31.77
N TYR A 718 -21.58 -1.43 32.33
CA TYR A 718 -21.83 -1.72 33.74
C TYR A 718 -20.89 -0.96 34.69
N THR A 719 -19.70 -0.52 34.24
CA THR A 719 -18.77 0.27 35.07
C THR A 719 -19.15 1.76 35.15
N LEU A 720 -20.13 2.17 34.34
CA LEU A 720 -20.66 3.54 34.30
C LEU A 720 -21.79 3.76 35.32
N LEU A 721 -22.24 2.70 35.98
CA LEU A 721 -23.22 2.76 37.07
C LEU A 721 -22.55 2.87 38.44
N PRO A 722 -23.21 3.50 39.43
CA PRO A 722 -22.81 3.38 40.82
C PRO A 722 -22.72 1.91 41.26
N THR A 723 -21.60 1.52 41.86
CA THR A 723 -21.25 0.13 42.21
C THR A 723 -22.36 -0.55 43.01
N GLU A 724 -22.89 0.13 44.03
CA GLU A 724 -23.90 -0.41 44.92
C GLU A 724 -25.21 -0.72 44.18
N ILE A 725 -25.62 0.19 43.27
CA ILE A 725 -26.82 0.04 42.46
C ILE A 725 -26.63 -1.09 41.44
N ARG A 726 -25.48 -1.10 40.75
CA ARG A 726 -25.13 -2.15 39.78
C ARG A 726 -25.24 -3.53 40.40
N ASP A 727 -24.65 -3.73 41.58
CA ASP A 727 -24.59 -5.04 42.24
C ASP A 727 -25.97 -5.50 42.74
N VAL A 728 -26.78 -4.56 43.27
CA VAL A 728 -28.17 -4.84 43.67
C VAL A 728 -29.02 -5.25 42.47
N LEU A 729 -28.96 -4.49 41.37
CA LEU A 729 -29.74 -4.76 40.17
C LEU A 729 -29.31 -6.06 39.49
N ALA A 730 -28.00 -6.32 39.40
CA ALA A 730 -27.47 -7.56 38.85
C ALA A 730 -27.94 -8.78 39.65
N LYS A 731 -27.83 -8.72 40.99
CA LYS A 731 -28.30 -9.78 41.87
C LYS A 731 -29.81 -10.01 41.77
N ARG A 732 -30.60 -8.93 41.80
CA ARG A 732 -32.07 -9.02 41.76
C ARG A 732 -32.58 -9.52 40.42
N SER A 733 -31.92 -9.15 39.34
CA SER A 733 -32.26 -9.57 37.97
C SER A 733 -31.65 -10.92 37.58
N GLY A 734 -30.84 -11.56 38.44
CA GLY A 734 -30.18 -12.83 38.17
C GLY A 734 -29.11 -12.75 37.07
N ILE A 735 -28.56 -11.56 36.81
CA ILE A 735 -27.54 -11.34 35.78
C ILE A 735 -26.16 -11.51 36.42
N VAL A 736 -25.37 -12.43 35.88
CA VAL A 736 -23.99 -12.67 36.31
C VAL A 736 -23.06 -11.68 35.58
N LEU A 737 -22.42 -10.80 36.33
CA LEU A 737 -21.44 -9.86 35.79
C LEU A 737 -20.09 -10.55 35.57
N ASP A 738 -19.41 -10.16 34.50
CA ASP A 738 -18.06 -10.63 34.20
C ASP A 738 -17.07 -10.19 35.30
N PRO A 739 -16.08 -11.02 35.70
CA PRO A 739 -15.07 -10.63 36.69
C PRO A 739 -14.34 -9.31 36.36
N ALA A 740 -14.13 -9.00 35.08
CA ALA A 740 -13.53 -7.74 34.66
C ALA A 740 -14.38 -6.52 35.06
N VAL A 741 -15.71 -6.64 35.03
CA VAL A 741 -16.63 -5.58 35.48
C VAL A 741 -16.52 -5.38 37.00
N LEU A 742 -16.41 -6.46 37.75
CA LEU A 742 -16.31 -6.43 39.21
C LEU A 742 -14.97 -5.87 39.69
N ALA A 743 -13.89 -6.13 38.96
CA ALA A 743 -12.56 -5.61 39.25
C ALA A 743 -12.33 -4.17 38.77
N ALA A 744 -13.16 -3.68 37.83
CA ALA A 744 -13.05 -2.34 37.30
C ALA A 744 -13.45 -1.28 38.33
N ARG A 745 -12.73 -0.15 38.33
CA ARG A 745 -13.11 1.04 39.09
C ARG A 745 -14.36 1.69 38.49
N PRO A 746 -15.20 2.36 39.29
CA PRO A 746 -16.32 3.13 38.77
C PRO A 746 -15.81 4.33 37.95
N ALA A 747 -16.47 4.59 36.81
CA ALA A 747 -16.09 5.70 35.91
C ALA A 747 -16.53 7.07 36.43
N TYR A 748 -17.59 7.12 37.24
CA TYR A 748 -18.20 8.34 37.76
C TYR A 748 -18.35 8.28 39.27
N PRO A 749 -18.32 9.44 39.97
CA PRO A 749 -18.68 9.48 41.37
C PRO A 749 -20.17 9.13 41.53
N ALA A 750 -20.52 8.46 42.65
CA ALA A 750 -21.92 8.13 42.94
C ALA A 750 -22.78 9.38 43.14
N ARG A 751 -22.18 10.46 43.69
CA ARG A 751 -22.77 11.79 43.84
C ARG A 751 -21.70 12.87 43.76
N ALA A 752 -22.05 14.05 43.30
CA ALA A 752 -21.19 15.24 43.35
C ALA A 752 -21.99 16.49 43.72
N GLU A 753 -21.29 17.54 44.15
CA GLU A 753 -21.91 18.80 44.58
C GLU A 753 -22.37 19.63 43.37
N LEU A 754 -23.61 20.11 43.43
CA LEU A 754 -24.17 21.04 42.46
C LEU A 754 -24.73 22.26 43.18
N VAL A 755 -24.12 23.43 42.96
CA VAL A 755 -24.62 24.70 43.50
C VAL A 755 -25.41 25.42 42.42
N THR A 756 -26.73 25.55 42.60
CA THR A 756 -27.58 26.33 41.68
C THR A 756 -27.70 27.76 42.18
N LEU A 757 -27.44 28.73 41.30
CA LEU A 757 -27.64 30.15 41.57
C LEU A 757 -28.81 30.67 40.72
N SER A 758 -29.63 31.54 41.29
CA SER A 758 -30.61 32.30 40.51
C SER A 758 -29.92 33.27 39.55
N GLU A 759 -30.63 33.74 38.53
CA GLU A 759 -30.09 34.74 37.59
C GLU A 759 -29.57 36.00 38.30
N ARG A 760 -30.27 36.43 39.37
CA ARG A 760 -29.88 37.57 40.20
C ARG A 760 -28.62 37.28 41.02
N GLU A 761 -28.54 36.12 41.66
CA GLU A 761 -27.33 35.71 42.39
C GLU A 761 -26.12 35.55 41.44
N GLN A 762 -26.33 35.04 40.23
CA GLN A 762 -25.29 34.94 39.20
C GLN A 762 -24.84 36.33 38.71
N ALA A 763 -25.76 37.29 38.57
CA ALA A 763 -25.43 38.67 38.24
C ALA A 763 -24.62 39.34 39.35
N VAL A 764 -25.02 39.16 40.61
CA VAL A 764 -24.31 39.66 41.79
C VAL A 764 -22.93 39.01 41.93
N LEU A 765 -22.80 37.69 41.72
CA LEU A 765 -21.52 36.98 41.72
C LEU A 765 -20.56 37.51 40.64
N ARG A 766 -21.08 37.83 39.44
CA ARG A 766 -20.28 38.47 38.39
C ARG A 766 -19.88 39.90 38.77
N ALA A 767 -20.79 40.69 39.34
CA ALA A 767 -20.49 42.04 39.80
C ALA A 767 -19.43 42.07 40.92
N LEU A 768 -19.47 41.08 41.82
CA LEU A 768 -18.45 40.88 42.86
C LEU A 768 -17.03 40.72 42.30
N THR A 769 -16.84 40.32 41.04
CA THR A 769 -15.48 40.23 40.45
C THR A 769 -14.90 41.60 40.10
N ARG A 770 -15.74 42.63 39.95
CA ARG A 770 -15.35 43.95 39.42
C ARG A 770 -15.47 45.08 40.43
N TYR A 771 -16.40 44.98 41.36
CA TYR A 771 -16.72 46.03 42.33
C TYR A 771 -16.48 45.53 43.75
N GLU A 772 -15.94 46.38 44.61
CA GLU A 772 -15.51 46.00 45.96
C GLU A 772 -16.63 46.10 47.01
N ASP A 773 -17.55 47.05 46.86
CA ASP A 773 -18.63 47.30 47.82
C ASP A 773 -20.05 47.13 47.22
N ALA A 774 -21.05 47.04 48.10
CA ALA A 774 -22.44 46.82 47.73
C ALA A 774 -23.07 48.03 47.02
N GLU A 775 -22.56 49.24 47.26
CA GLU A 775 -23.07 50.48 46.65
C GLU A 775 -22.70 50.55 45.16
N ALA A 776 -21.45 50.21 44.83
CA ALA A 776 -20.99 50.08 43.46
C ALA A 776 -21.71 48.95 42.70
N ILE A 777 -21.97 47.82 43.35
CA ILE A 777 -22.77 46.72 42.76
C ILE A 777 -24.23 47.15 42.55
N SER A 778 -24.81 47.89 43.50
CA SER A 778 -26.16 48.46 43.40
C SER A 778 -26.30 49.39 42.20
N TYR A 779 -25.33 50.29 41.98
CA TYR A 779 -25.29 51.16 40.81
C TYR A 779 -25.13 50.35 39.51
N ALA A 780 -24.21 49.38 39.49
CA ALA A 780 -23.91 48.60 38.29
C ALA A 780 -25.07 47.68 37.85
N LEU A 781 -25.82 47.12 38.80
CA LEU A 781 -26.95 46.21 38.51
C LEU A 781 -28.31 46.92 38.51
N VAL A 782 -28.36 48.23 38.80
CA VAL A 782 -29.60 49.01 38.94
C VAL A 782 -30.55 48.36 39.97
N MET A 783 -30.00 48.05 41.14
CA MET A 783 -30.71 47.41 42.25
C MET A 783 -30.62 48.28 43.50
N ALA A 784 -31.62 48.26 44.39
CA ALA A 784 -31.51 48.94 45.68
C ALA A 784 -30.37 48.32 46.54
N PRO A 785 -29.60 49.11 47.31
CA PRO A 785 -28.49 48.59 48.13
C PRO A 785 -28.90 47.47 49.09
N SER A 786 -30.08 47.59 49.72
CA SER A 786 -30.63 46.56 50.61
C SER A 786 -30.88 45.23 49.90
N LEU A 787 -31.29 45.28 48.63
CA LEU A 787 -31.51 44.08 47.82
C LEU A 787 -30.17 43.44 47.43
N VAL A 788 -29.12 44.24 47.17
CA VAL A 788 -27.77 43.71 46.92
C VAL A 788 -27.23 43.00 48.16
N GLU A 789 -27.38 43.58 49.36
CA GLU A 789 -26.96 42.94 50.61
C GLU A 789 -27.71 41.62 50.87
N GLU A 790 -29.00 41.57 50.58
CA GLU A 790 -29.80 40.35 50.67
C GLU A 790 -29.31 39.28 49.68
N GLN A 791 -29.07 39.66 48.42
CA GLN A 791 -28.54 38.74 47.41
C GLN A 791 -27.13 38.26 47.75
N LEU A 792 -26.26 39.11 48.30
CA LEU A 792 -24.92 38.73 48.76
C LEU A 792 -24.98 37.72 49.91
N ARG A 793 -25.88 37.94 50.88
CA ARG A 793 -26.08 37.01 51.99
C ARG A 793 -26.59 35.65 51.50
N SER A 794 -27.56 35.65 50.57
CA SER A 794 -28.07 34.43 49.94
C SER A 794 -26.97 33.70 49.15
N LEU A 795 -26.21 34.45 48.34
CA LEU A 795 -25.08 33.92 47.56
C LEU A 795 -24.01 33.28 48.45
N TYR A 796 -23.59 33.96 49.52
CA TYR A 796 -22.60 33.43 50.47
C TYR A 796 -23.11 32.18 51.16
N ALA A 797 -24.38 32.15 51.58
CA ALA A 797 -24.99 30.96 52.17
C ALA A 797 -25.00 29.78 51.18
N ARG A 798 -25.39 30.00 49.91
CA ARG A 798 -25.40 28.96 48.88
C ARG A 798 -24.00 28.42 48.55
N LEU A 799 -22.98 29.27 48.61
CA LEU A 799 -21.59 28.87 48.38
C LEU A 799 -20.92 28.27 49.62
N GLY A 800 -21.56 28.31 50.79
CA GLY A 800 -20.92 27.95 52.06
C GLY A 800 -19.74 28.87 52.40
N ALA A 801 -19.80 30.13 51.96
CA ALA A 801 -18.75 31.12 52.14
C ALA A 801 -19.10 32.11 53.26
N THR A 802 -18.07 32.61 53.94
CA THR A 802 -18.21 33.57 55.04
C THR A 802 -17.93 35.01 54.63
N GLY A 803 -17.47 35.24 53.40
CA GLY A 803 -17.14 36.56 52.89
C GLY A 803 -16.74 36.55 51.42
N ARG A 804 -16.40 37.72 50.90
CA ARG A 804 -16.09 37.96 49.48
C ARG A 804 -15.03 37.01 48.94
N ASP A 805 -13.84 36.97 49.55
CA ASP A 805 -12.70 36.22 49.00
C ASP A 805 -12.94 34.71 49.01
N SER A 806 -13.55 34.19 50.09
CA SER A 806 -13.92 32.79 50.18
C SER A 806 -15.03 32.44 49.19
N ALA A 807 -16.00 33.34 48.95
CA ALA A 807 -17.04 33.17 47.94
C ALA A 807 -16.46 33.16 46.52
N LEU A 808 -15.57 34.09 46.18
CA LEU A 808 -14.91 34.16 44.87
C LEU A 808 -14.02 32.93 44.63
N LEU A 809 -13.24 32.51 45.63
CA LEU A 809 -12.42 31.30 45.55
C LEU A 809 -13.30 30.05 45.36
N ARG A 810 -14.38 29.93 46.12
CA ARG A 810 -15.31 28.80 46.02
C ARG A 810 -16.04 28.78 44.69
N ALA A 811 -16.51 29.93 44.21
CA ALA A 811 -17.14 30.06 42.91
C ALA A 811 -16.20 29.69 41.75
N ARG A 812 -14.91 30.08 41.81
CA ARG A 812 -13.89 29.64 40.83
C ARG A 812 -13.64 28.14 40.88
N ARG A 813 -13.53 27.55 42.08
CA ARG A 813 -13.38 26.10 42.26
C ARG A 813 -14.55 25.33 41.66
N LEU A 814 -15.78 25.79 41.92
CA LEU A 814 -17.00 25.19 41.35
C LEU A 814 -17.21 25.55 39.86
N GLY A 815 -16.34 26.35 39.24
CA GLY A 815 -16.51 26.76 37.83
C GLY A 815 -17.73 27.65 37.57
N LEU A 816 -18.28 28.31 38.60
CA LEU A 816 -19.35 29.30 38.48
C LEU A 816 -18.86 30.65 37.92
N LEU A 817 -17.54 30.86 37.96
CA LEU A 817 -16.84 31.98 37.35
C LEU A 817 -15.77 31.43 36.40
N THR A 818 -15.69 31.97 35.19
CA THR A 818 -14.55 31.76 34.29
C THR A 818 -13.35 32.53 34.85
N GLY A 819 -12.18 31.88 34.87
CA GLY A 819 -10.94 32.44 35.41
C GLY A 819 -10.51 33.75 34.75
#